data_AF-A0A9D8SMJ6-F1
#
_entry.id   AF-A0A9D8SMJ6-F1
#
_cell.length_a   1.000
_cell.length_b   1.000
_cell.length_c   1.000
_cell.angle_alpha   90.00
_cell.angle_beta   90.00
_cell.angle_gamma   90.00
#
_symmetry.space_group_name_H-M   'P 1'
#
loop_
_entity.id
_entity.type
_entity.pdbx_description
1 polymer ?
#
loop_
_entity_poly.entity_id
_entity_poly.type
_entity_poly.pdbx_seq_one_letter_code
_entity_poly.pdbx_strand_id
1 'polypeptide(L)'
;MKKDITRCLHGAMNIADTSFVMEEGFEIFMKGFANAFKKAPLIILDMVCQEIRRLKWQPEKAMKAARCLGLIKQLEREGLVEIVKDTARLSHCDGGFLRILQQYHLKHDINFFVMDRALSDDAFRITQQRSISHDHPLRIFGMKNGEVFEKSEQIRRFLAQDQQRPSRMPAQKPFTYRPAEPFKASRTLDPAVLSPVQLHPADVLETGSKVLTRDPERYEVILGDVISSGGEGTVYKTNYPEIVCKIYHPEKLTSALQKKVERMTERKIPKRMKICFPQCAVYDSRCTFRGYLMQEAKGERLQESAFSPAWLAVHPEWTRLELVQLACTILEKLQYLHRMNLLVGDINSMNILVESPKSVYWVDCDSFQVEGFPCPVGVASYTAPELHGTDFRSHLRTMEQELFSAAILLFMILLPGKHPYAHHGGGDPAENIRKGRFPYPLGELNANGVPDGKWRFCWSHINRPLKERFFRTFHESGFQDPRTTIDEWLNDFRFYRKVLKNPEMTFTGPRMQYGFDLMIFPHNRRRVRGEAHPSNRFRTDGKTDLQAQMEKLENEMFALFTSFQTPPVPEPPAPPVTPKPVPPVTLKPVPPVTLKPEPPVTLRPVPPVTLKPVPPVTLKPEDLRIPQPTSRGNIFSDAAQYVQNCCRRFF
;
A
#
# COMPACT_ATOMS: atom_id res chain seq x y z
N MET A 1 -50.45 -7.11 -10.70
CA MET A 1 -49.50 -6.47 -9.76
C MET A 1 -49.86 -6.69 -8.30
N LYS A 2 -50.90 -6.06 -7.72
CA LYS A 2 -51.17 -6.16 -6.26
C LYS A 2 -51.44 -7.60 -5.79
N LYS A 3 -52.20 -8.40 -6.56
CA LYS A 3 -52.42 -9.84 -6.30
C LYS A 3 -51.14 -10.69 -6.41
N ASP A 4 -50.22 -10.32 -7.31
CA ASP A 4 -48.97 -11.05 -7.54
C ASP A 4 -47.97 -10.80 -6.41
N ILE A 5 -47.85 -9.55 -5.95
CA ILE A 5 -47.00 -9.17 -4.82
C ILE A 5 -47.51 -9.83 -3.52
N THR A 6 -48.82 -9.80 -3.28
CA THR A 6 -49.41 -10.48 -2.11
C THR A 6 -49.10 -11.98 -2.09
N ARG A 7 -49.02 -12.64 -3.25
CA ARG A 7 -48.63 -14.06 -3.33
C ARG A 7 -47.14 -14.25 -2.99
N CYS A 8 -46.28 -13.34 -3.43
CA CYS A 8 -44.83 -13.38 -3.15
C CYS A 8 -44.48 -13.11 -1.68
N LEU A 9 -45.30 -12.34 -0.96
CA LEU A 9 -45.10 -12.04 0.47
C LEU A 9 -45.36 -13.25 1.38
N HIS A 10 -46.23 -14.17 0.95
CA HIS A 10 -46.55 -15.37 1.72
C HIS A 10 -45.44 -16.42 1.57
N GLY A 11 -44.92 -16.93 2.70
CA GLY A 11 -43.92 -18.01 2.72
C GLY A 11 -42.47 -17.57 2.44
N ALA A 12 -42.22 -16.26 2.32
CA ALA A 12 -40.90 -15.69 2.14
C ALA A 12 -40.47 -14.86 3.36
N MET A 13 -39.17 -14.74 3.57
CA MET A 13 -38.58 -13.84 4.55
C MET A 13 -38.63 -12.41 4.01
N ASN A 14 -39.52 -11.59 4.58
CA ASN A 14 -39.73 -10.20 4.16
C ASN A 14 -38.82 -9.30 5.00
N ILE A 15 -37.79 -8.69 4.41
CA ILE A 15 -36.79 -7.90 5.15
C ILE A 15 -36.72 -6.49 4.58
N ALA A 16 -36.73 -5.46 5.42
CA ALA A 16 -36.61 -4.07 4.99
C ALA A 16 -35.35 -3.37 5.54
N ASP A 17 -34.73 -2.55 4.69
CA ASP A 17 -33.65 -1.65 5.08
C ASP A 17 -34.16 -0.30 5.60
N THR A 18 -33.25 0.48 6.19
CA THR A 18 -33.53 1.81 6.73
C THR A 18 -34.07 2.78 5.68
N SER A 19 -33.54 2.75 4.45
CA SER A 19 -33.98 3.63 3.37
C SER A 19 -35.44 3.35 2.98
N PHE A 20 -35.87 2.10 2.99
CA PHE A 20 -37.25 1.73 2.69
C PHE A 20 -38.25 2.11 3.79
N VAL A 21 -37.95 1.81 5.06
CA VAL A 21 -38.88 2.12 6.18
C VAL A 21 -39.00 3.61 6.48
N MET A 22 -38.01 4.41 6.03
CA MET A 22 -37.99 5.86 6.15
C MET A 22 -38.70 6.59 5.01
N GLU A 23 -39.27 5.87 4.03
CA GLU A 23 -40.03 6.50 2.95
C GLU A 23 -41.42 6.96 3.39
N GLU A 24 -41.93 8.02 2.75
CA GLU A 24 -43.24 8.59 3.10
C GLU A 24 -44.40 7.63 2.81
N GLY A 25 -44.24 6.76 1.82
CA GLY A 25 -45.23 5.75 1.46
C GLY A 25 -45.28 4.52 2.37
N PHE A 26 -44.39 4.41 3.37
CA PHE A 26 -44.22 3.17 4.14
C PHE A 26 -45.49 2.78 4.91
N GLU A 27 -46.18 3.74 5.50
CA GLU A 27 -47.45 3.50 6.21
C GLU A 27 -48.55 3.00 5.26
N ILE A 28 -48.64 3.59 4.06
CA ILE A 28 -49.61 3.21 3.03
C ILE A 28 -49.32 1.78 2.56
N PHE A 29 -48.06 1.44 2.36
CA PHE A 29 -47.62 0.09 2.02
C PHE A 29 -48.02 -0.92 3.09
N MET A 30 -47.72 -0.66 4.37
CA MET A 30 -48.06 -1.57 5.47
C MET A 30 -49.57 -1.79 5.60
N LYS A 31 -50.38 -0.73 5.48
CA LYS A 31 -51.85 -0.84 5.47
C LYS A 31 -52.35 -1.62 4.26
N GLY A 32 -51.76 -1.39 3.09
CA GLY A 32 -52.14 -2.02 1.82
C GLY A 32 -51.91 -3.54 1.80
N PHE A 33 -50.99 -4.05 2.61
CA PHE A 33 -50.62 -5.47 2.69
C PHE A 33 -50.77 -6.06 4.10
N ALA A 34 -51.53 -5.41 4.99
CA ALA A 34 -51.68 -5.82 6.39
C ALA A 34 -52.09 -7.30 6.54
N ASN A 35 -53.01 -7.80 5.69
CA ASN A 35 -53.43 -9.21 5.72
C ASN A 35 -52.31 -10.20 5.36
N ALA A 36 -51.35 -9.81 4.52
CA ALA A 36 -50.20 -10.63 4.18
C ALA A 36 -49.16 -10.62 5.32
N PHE A 37 -48.88 -9.43 5.87
CA PHE A 37 -47.93 -9.28 6.98
C PHE A 37 -48.41 -9.90 8.29
N LYS A 38 -49.73 -10.03 8.52
CA LYS A 38 -50.27 -10.84 9.63
C LYS A 38 -49.87 -12.32 9.56
N LYS A 39 -49.57 -12.84 8.36
CA LYS A 39 -49.17 -14.24 8.15
C LYS A 39 -47.66 -14.42 8.05
N ALA A 40 -46.96 -13.42 7.52
CA ALA A 40 -45.51 -13.39 7.37
C ALA A 40 -45.03 -11.95 7.66
N PRO A 41 -44.68 -11.62 8.91
CA PRO A 41 -44.40 -10.25 9.32
C PRO A 41 -43.20 -9.66 8.56
N LEU A 42 -43.18 -8.32 8.45
CA LEU A 42 -42.02 -7.62 7.92
C LEU A 42 -40.92 -7.61 8.98
N ILE A 43 -39.79 -8.22 8.67
CA ILE A 43 -38.62 -8.29 9.54
C ILE A 43 -37.85 -6.97 9.46
N ILE A 44 -37.74 -6.31 10.60
CA ILE A 44 -36.88 -5.14 10.78
C ILE A 44 -35.78 -5.55 11.77
N LEU A 45 -34.53 -5.56 11.29
CA LEU A 45 -33.39 -5.87 12.14
C LEU A 45 -33.17 -4.74 13.17
N ASP A 46 -32.76 -5.06 14.39
CA ASP A 46 -32.53 -4.02 15.41
C ASP A 46 -31.47 -3.00 14.96
N MET A 47 -30.49 -3.39 14.11
CA MET A 47 -29.57 -2.45 13.46
C MET A 47 -30.28 -1.32 12.68
N VAL A 48 -31.41 -1.60 12.01
CA VAL A 48 -32.24 -0.59 11.32
C VAL A 48 -32.85 0.37 12.33
N CYS A 49 -33.40 -0.17 13.41
CA CYS A 49 -33.97 0.64 14.49
C CYS A 49 -32.89 1.51 15.18
N GLN A 50 -31.68 0.98 15.38
CA GLN A 50 -30.54 1.73 15.89
C GLN A 50 -30.12 2.84 14.92
N GLU A 51 -30.09 2.58 13.63
CA GLU A 51 -29.78 3.58 12.61
C GLU A 51 -30.82 4.71 12.62
N ILE A 52 -32.12 4.40 12.64
CA ILE A 52 -33.18 5.41 12.71
C ILE A 52 -33.10 6.21 14.02
N ARG A 53 -32.77 5.57 15.16
CA ARG A 53 -32.53 6.28 16.43
C ARG A 53 -31.36 7.27 16.31
N ARG A 54 -30.31 6.93 15.57
CA ARG A 54 -29.18 7.86 15.29
C ARG A 54 -29.59 9.02 14.38
N LEU A 55 -30.60 8.86 13.53
CA LEU A 55 -31.12 9.96 12.70
C LEU A 55 -31.79 11.08 13.51
N LYS A 56 -32.16 10.85 14.78
CA LYS A 56 -32.67 11.91 15.68
C LYS A 56 -31.69 13.07 15.88
N TRP A 57 -30.39 12.82 15.71
CA TRP A 57 -29.34 13.83 15.82
C TRP A 57 -29.16 14.65 14.53
N GLN A 58 -30.00 14.45 13.51
CA GLN A 58 -30.04 15.24 12.28
C GLN A 58 -31.31 16.11 12.27
N PRO A 59 -31.21 17.44 12.42
CA PRO A 59 -32.38 18.31 12.58
C PRO A 59 -33.46 18.13 11.50
N GLU A 60 -33.04 18.01 10.24
CA GLU A 60 -33.92 17.84 9.08
C GLU A 60 -34.65 16.49 9.04
N LYS A 61 -34.08 15.44 9.66
CA LYS A 61 -34.62 14.06 9.63
C LYS A 61 -35.18 13.62 10.98
N ALA A 62 -34.96 14.37 12.05
CA ALA A 62 -35.34 14.00 13.41
C ALA A 62 -36.85 13.75 13.56
N MET A 63 -37.68 14.63 12.98
CA MET A 63 -39.13 14.48 13.01
C MET A 63 -39.60 13.27 12.19
N LYS A 64 -38.96 12.97 11.05
CA LYS A 64 -39.27 11.80 10.22
C LYS A 64 -38.86 10.50 10.91
N ALA A 65 -37.68 10.47 11.53
CA ALA A 65 -37.17 9.34 12.29
C ALA A 65 -38.01 9.05 13.55
N ALA A 66 -38.45 10.09 14.27
CA ALA A 66 -39.33 9.94 15.42
C ALA A 66 -40.69 9.36 15.03
N ARG A 67 -41.29 9.85 13.93
CA ARG A 67 -42.53 9.30 13.36
C ARG A 67 -42.35 7.85 12.90
N CYS A 68 -41.28 7.54 12.18
CA CYS A 68 -40.97 6.19 11.71
C CYS A 68 -40.82 5.21 12.87
N LEU A 69 -40.08 5.55 13.94
CA LEU A 69 -39.97 4.70 15.13
C LEU A 69 -41.31 4.52 15.87
N GLY A 70 -42.15 5.54 15.89
CA GLY A 70 -43.50 5.45 16.44
C GLY A 70 -44.38 4.47 15.64
N LEU A 71 -44.32 4.58 14.31
CA LEU A 71 -45.04 3.71 13.39
C LEU A 71 -44.54 2.26 13.47
N ILE A 72 -43.22 2.01 13.49
CA ILE A 72 -42.66 0.66 13.65
C ILE A 72 -43.16 0.01 14.94
N LYS A 73 -43.16 0.74 16.07
CA LYS A 73 -43.69 0.23 17.34
C LYS A 73 -45.19 -0.05 17.30
N GLN A 74 -45.96 0.75 16.57
CA GLN A 74 -47.38 0.50 16.38
C GLN A 74 -47.60 -0.78 15.56
N LEU A 75 -46.90 -0.92 14.43
CA LEU A 75 -47.00 -2.08 13.55
C LEU A 75 -46.52 -3.38 14.22
N GLU A 76 -45.53 -3.29 15.10
CA GLU A 76 -45.07 -4.41 15.95
C GLU A 76 -46.20 -4.88 16.89
N ARG A 77 -46.90 -3.96 17.56
CA ARG A 77 -48.06 -4.30 18.42
C ARG A 77 -49.22 -4.90 17.63
N GLU A 78 -49.39 -4.48 16.37
CA GLU A 78 -50.40 -5.01 15.45
C GLU A 78 -50.00 -6.36 14.82
N GLY A 79 -48.79 -6.87 15.12
CA GLY A 79 -48.27 -8.13 14.60
C GLY A 79 -47.91 -8.09 13.11
N LEU A 80 -47.70 -6.89 12.55
CA LEU A 80 -47.36 -6.68 11.14
C LEU A 80 -45.84 -6.59 10.90
N VAL A 81 -45.10 -6.21 11.94
CA VAL A 81 -43.63 -6.09 11.93
C VAL A 81 -43.06 -6.95 13.05
N GLU A 82 -41.95 -7.62 12.77
CA GLU A 82 -41.16 -8.34 13.77
C GLU A 82 -39.78 -7.69 13.87
N ILE A 83 -39.40 -7.26 15.08
CA ILE A 83 -38.06 -6.72 15.33
C ILE A 83 -37.13 -7.85 15.79
N VAL A 84 -36.19 -8.21 14.93
CA VAL A 84 -35.23 -9.30 15.20
C VAL A 84 -33.92 -8.71 15.72
N LYS A 85 -33.43 -9.24 16.84
CA LYS A 85 -32.14 -8.83 17.43
C LYS A 85 -30.98 -9.49 16.68
N ASP A 86 -30.02 -8.68 16.25
CA ASP A 86 -28.83 -9.17 15.55
C ASP A 86 -27.90 -9.92 16.53
N THR A 87 -27.59 -11.19 16.26
CA THR A 87 -26.72 -12.03 17.10
C THR A 87 -25.22 -11.76 16.89
N ALA A 88 -24.86 -10.97 15.88
CA ALA A 88 -23.49 -10.55 15.61
C ALA A 88 -23.36 -9.03 15.80
N ARG A 89 -22.32 -8.57 16.50
CA ARG A 89 -21.94 -7.15 16.58
C ARG A 89 -21.60 -6.63 15.16
N LEU A 90 -22.60 -6.17 14.42
CA LEU A 90 -22.46 -5.62 13.07
C LEU A 90 -22.42 -4.09 13.16
N SER A 91 -21.32 -3.47 12.74
CA SER A 91 -21.10 -2.01 12.86
C SER A 91 -21.74 -1.18 11.74
N HIS A 92 -22.25 -1.79 10.66
CA HIS A 92 -22.84 -1.08 9.51
C HIS A 92 -24.08 -1.80 8.93
N CYS A 93 -25.16 -1.06 8.66
CA CYS A 93 -26.44 -1.59 8.15
C CYS A 93 -26.30 -2.30 6.80
N ASP A 94 -25.72 -1.64 5.80
CA ASP A 94 -25.62 -2.16 4.43
C ASP A 94 -24.79 -3.45 4.36
N GLY A 95 -23.66 -3.49 5.07
CA GLY A 95 -22.80 -4.67 5.14
C GLY A 95 -23.42 -5.84 5.92
N GLY A 96 -24.31 -5.54 6.87
CA GLY A 96 -25.11 -6.55 7.57
C GLY A 96 -26.17 -7.18 6.66
N PHE A 97 -26.87 -6.36 5.87
CA PHE A 97 -27.85 -6.85 4.90
C PHE A 97 -27.23 -7.79 3.87
N LEU A 98 -26.09 -7.42 3.26
CA LEU A 98 -25.44 -8.30 2.27
C LEU A 98 -25.02 -9.65 2.87
N ARG A 99 -24.57 -9.70 4.12
CA ARG A 99 -24.24 -10.97 4.79
C ARG A 99 -25.48 -11.83 5.04
N ILE A 100 -26.58 -11.22 5.49
CA ILE A 100 -27.84 -11.93 5.73
C ILE A 100 -28.38 -12.49 4.41
N LEU A 101 -28.36 -11.68 3.34
CA LEU A 101 -28.76 -12.13 2.02
C LEU A 101 -27.88 -13.29 1.54
N GLN A 102 -26.55 -13.20 1.67
CA GLN A 102 -25.64 -14.29 1.30
C GLN A 102 -25.84 -15.57 2.12
N GLN A 103 -26.10 -15.45 3.43
CA GLN A 103 -26.24 -16.58 4.33
C GLN A 103 -27.56 -17.32 4.18
N TYR A 104 -28.67 -16.59 3.94
CA TYR A 104 -30.02 -17.15 4.02
C TYR A 104 -30.72 -17.30 2.67
N HIS A 105 -30.29 -16.60 1.61
CA HIS A 105 -30.92 -16.71 0.29
C HIS A 105 -30.85 -18.12 -0.30
N LEU A 106 -29.87 -18.92 0.10
CA LEU A 106 -29.72 -20.32 -0.37
C LEU A 106 -30.74 -21.28 0.26
N LYS A 107 -31.43 -20.87 1.31
CA LYS A 107 -32.30 -21.75 2.14
C LYS A 107 -33.73 -21.25 2.23
N HIS A 108 -33.96 -19.98 1.87
CA HIS A 108 -35.24 -19.31 2.04
C HIS A 108 -35.50 -18.38 0.87
N ASP A 109 -36.76 -18.28 0.46
CA ASP A 109 -37.25 -17.22 -0.40
C ASP A 109 -37.13 -15.89 0.36
N ILE A 110 -36.47 -14.90 -0.22
CA ILE A 110 -36.27 -13.59 0.43
C ILE A 110 -36.88 -12.49 -0.42
N ASN A 111 -37.70 -11.66 0.21
CA ASN A 111 -38.13 -10.38 -0.35
C ASN A 111 -37.39 -9.26 0.38
N PHE A 112 -36.48 -8.60 -0.33
CA PHE A 112 -35.69 -7.51 0.22
C PHE A 112 -36.23 -6.15 -0.24
N PHE A 113 -36.71 -5.36 0.71
CA PHE A 113 -37.30 -4.05 0.49
C PHE A 113 -36.24 -2.97 0.73
N VAL A 114 -35.83 -2.29 -0.35
CA VAL A 114 -34.73 -1.32 -0.32
C VAL A 114 -34.94 -0.17 -1.28
N MET A 115 -34.61 1.05 -0.85
CA MET A 115 -34.65 2.24 -1.71
C MET A 115 -33.27 2.62 -2.25
N ASP A 116 -32.22 2.42 -1.46
CA ASP A 116 -30.84 2.70 -1.85
C ASP A 116 -30.42 1.93 -3.12
N ARG A 117 -29.87 2.67 -4.09
CA ARG A 117 -29.51 2.10 -5.40
C ARG A 117 -28.30 1.18 -5.32
N ALA A 118 -27.26 1.54 -4.55
CA ALA A 118 -26.04 0.76 -4.46
C ALA A 118 -26.30 -0.59 -3.77
N LEU A 119 -27.06 -0.56 -2.67
CA LEU A 119 -27.46 -1.77 -1.95
C LEU A 119 -28.43 -2.63 -2.78
N SER A 120 -29.32 -2.01 -3.57
CA SER A 120 -30.16 -2.74 -4.54
C SER A 120 -29.31 -3.45 -5.61
N ASP A 121 -28.30 -2.77 -6.15
CA ASP A 121 -27.42 -3.32 -7.19
C ASP A 121 -26.55 -4.46 -6.63
N ASP A 122 -26.02 -4.31 -5.42
CA ASP A 122 -25.22 -5.35 -4.77
C ASP A 122 -26.06 -6.57 -4.36
N ALA A 123 -27.27 -6.37 -3.84
CA ALA A 123 -28.22 -7.46 -3.61
C ALA A 123 -28.60 -8.17 -4.91
N PHE A 124 -28.76 -7.42 -6.01
CA PHE A 124 -29.08 -8.00 -7.32
C PHE A 124 -27.94 -8.86 -7.85
N ARG A 125 -26.68 -8.46 -7.65
CA ARG A 125 -25.51 -9.27 -8.05
C ARG A 125 -25.46 -10.63 -7.39
N ILE A 126 -25.96 -10.76 -6.15
CA ILE A 126 -26.07 -12.07 -5.47
C ILE A 126 -26.96 -13.00 -6.31
N THR A 127 -28.06 -12.50 -6.86
CA THR A 127 -28.97 -13.28 -7.74
C THR A 127 -28.38 -13.66 -9.10
N GLN A 128 -27.18 -13.16 -9.45
CA GLN A 128 -26.52 -13.40 -10.73
C GLN A 128 -25.29 -14.32 -10.61
N GLN A 129 -25.02 -14.85 -9.40
CA GLN A 129 -23.86 -15.69 -9.16
C GLN A 129 -24.05 -17.09 -9.75
N ARG A 130 -23.38 -17.36 -10.88
CA ARG A 130 -23.48 -18.62 -11.64
C ARG A 130 -23.01 -19.87 -10.88
N SER A 131 -22.26 -19.70 -9.80
CA SER A 131 -21.68 -20.79 -9.00
C SER A 131 -22.58 -21.25 -7.85
N ILE A 132 -23.83 -20.77 -7.79
CA ILE A 132 -24.75 -20.98 -6.67
C ILE A 132 -26.07 -21.57 -7.19
N SER A 133 -26.69 -22.47 -6.41
CA SER A 133 -28.03 -23.00 -6.73
C SER A 133 -29.10 -21.91 -6.52
N HIS A 134 -30.05 -21.79 -7.45
CA HIS A 134 -31.10 -20.75 -7.45
C HIS A 134 -32.48 -21.29 -7.03
N ASP A 135 -32.52 -22.33 -6.19
CA ASP A 135 -33.75 -23.02 -5.80
C ASP A 135 -34.71 -22.15 -4.98
N HIS A 136 -34.20 -21.08 -4.37
CA HIS A 136 -34.95 -20.08 -3.61
C HIS A 136 -34.79 -18.69 -4.22
N PRO A 137 -35.85 -17.95 -4.57
CA PRO A 137 -35.75 -16.61 -5.14
C PRO A 137 -35.39 -15.52 -4.12
N LEU A 138 -34.49 -14.60 -4.52
CA LEU A 138 -34.26 -13.30 -3.87
C LEU A 138 -34.86 -12.21 -4.75
N ARG A 139 -35.95 -11.62 -4.29
CA ARG A 139 -36.67 -10.54 -4.97
C ARG A 139 -36.35 -9.22 -4.30
N ILE A 140 -36.06 -8.20 -5.09
CA ILE A 140 -35.71 -6.87 -4.59
C ILE A 140 -36.86 -5.93 -4.93
N PHE A 141 -37.39 -5.24 -3.93
CA PHE A 141 -38.53 -4.35 -4.07
C PHE A 141 -38.15 -2.91 -3.74
N GLY A 142 -38.68 -1.97 -4.53
CA GLY A 142 -38.69 -0.54 -4.24
C GLY A 142 -40.11 -0.04 -4.07
N MET A 143 -40.25 1.23 -3.69
CA MET A 143 -41.55 1.88 -3.48
C MET A 143 -41.62 3.23 -4.17
N LYS A 144 -42.80 3.57 -4.70
CA LYS A 144 -43.11 4.90 -5.22
C LYS A 144 -44.55 5.22 -4.86
N ASN A 145 -44.78 6.33 -4.15
CA ASN A 145 -46.12 6.78 -3.73
C ASN A 145 -46.94 5.72 -2.96
N GLY A 146 -46.28 4.87 -2.15
CA GLY A 146 -46.93 3.80 -1.39
C GLY A 146 -47.20 2.52 -2.19
N GLU A 147 -46.93 2.52 -3.50
CA GLU A 147 -46.98 1.32 -4.34
C GLU A 147 -45.60 0.70 -4.47
N VAL A 148 -45.51 -0.61 -4.21
CA VAL A 148 -44.27 -1.37 -4.36
C VAL A 148 -44.13 -1.98 -5.75
N PHE A 149 -42.90 -2.01 -6.25
CA PHE A 149 -42.55 -2.60 -7.53
C PHE A 149 -41.27 -3.42 -7.42
N GLU A 150 -41.17 -4.50 -8.21
CA GLU A 150 -39.97 -5.34 -8.23
C GLU A 150 -38.84 -4.63 -9.00
N LYS A 151 -37.79 -4.26 -8.27
CA LYS A 151 -36.57 -3.67 -8.82
C LYS A 151 -35.78 -4.69 -9.65
N SER A 152 -35.82 -5.98 -9.33
CA SER A 152 -35.05 -7.01 -10.05
C SER A 152 -35.33 -7.04 -11.55
N GLU A 153 -36.59 -6.86 -11.97
CA GLU A 153 -36.98 -6.77 -13.40
C GLU A 153 -36.50 -5.46 -14.04
N GLN A 154 -36.59 -4.33 -13.33
CA GLN A 154 -36.10 -3.05 -13.84
C GLN A 154 -34.56 -3.05 -13.95
N ILE A 155 -33.86 -3.63 -12.98
CA ILE A 155 -32.41 -3.80 -12.99
C ILE A 155 -32.00 -4.76 -14.12
N ARG A 156 -32.70 -5.89 -14.32
CA ARG A 156 -32.49 -6.76 -15.49
C ARG A 156 -32.68 -6.03 -16.81
N ARG A 157 -33.76 -5.26 -16.96
CA ARG A 157 -34.02 -4.49 -18.20
C ARG A 157 -33.00 -3.38 -18.40
N PHE A 158 -32.57 -2.72 -17.33
CA PHE A 158 -31.51 -1.71 -17.37
C PHE A 158 -30.18 -2.34 -17.80
N LEU A 159 -29.81 -3.50 -17.22
CA LEU A 159 -28.61 -4.27 -17.60
C LEU A 159 -28.71 -4.88 -19.01
N ALA A 160 -29.89 -5.32 -19.45
CA ALA A 160 -30.10 -5.83 -20.81
C ALA A 160 -30.06 -4.70 -21.86
N GLN A 161 -30.55 -3.50 -21.52
CA GLN A 161 -30.37 -2.30 -22.33
C GLN A 161 -28.92 -1.80 -22.32
N ASP A 162 -28.17 -2.05 -21.26
CA ASP A 162 -26.73 -1.79 -21.15
C ASP A 162 -25.87 -2.81 -21.95
N GLN A 163 -26.42 -3.99 -22.27
CA GLN A 163 -25.79 -4.95 -23.19
C GLN A 163 -25.99 -4.60 -24.68
N GLN A 164 -27.03 -3.83 -25.03
CA GLN A 164 -27.28 -3.36 -26.41
C GLN A 164 -26.77 -1.93 -26.68
N ARG A 165 -26.38 -1.18 -25.65
CA ARG A 165 -25.59 0.04 -25.81
C ARG A 165 -24.11 -0.32 -25.75
N PRO A 166 -23.28 0.06 -26.73
CA PRO A 166 -21.85 -0.13 -26.59
C PRO A 166 -21.38 0.70 -25.40
N SER A 167 -21.11 0.01 -24.30
CA SER A 167 -20.34 0.42 -23.13
C SER A 167 -19.87 1.89 -23.19
N ARG A 168 -20.71 2.83 -22.74
CA ARG A 168 -20.22 4.11 -22.23
C ARG A 168 -20.03 4.01 -20.72
N MET A 169 -19.28 3.00 -20.28
CA MET A 169 -18.20 3.31 -19.36
C MET A 169 -17.39 4.42 -20.04
N PRO A 170 -16.89 5.47 -19.35
CA PRO A 170 -15.87 6.30 -19.98
C PRO A 170 -14.84 5.29 -20.47
N ALA A 171 -14.64 5.22 -21.79
CA ALA A 171 -13.83 4.19 -22.39
C ALA A 171 -12.64 4.00 -21.45
N GLN A 172 -12.46 2.79 -20.92
CA GLN A 172 -11.08 2.41 -20.65
C GLN A 172 -10.43 2.75 -21.97
N LYS A 173 -9.62 3.83 -22.00
CA LYS A 173 -8.83 4.12 -23.20
C LYS A 173 -8.25 2.75 -23.54
N PRO A 174 -8.54 2.19 -24.73
CA PRO A 174 -8.05 0.88 -25.06
C PRO A 174 -6.58 0.89 -24.70
N PHE A 175 -6.22 -0.09 -23.88
CA PHE A 175 -4.85 -0.34 -23.47
C PHE A 175 -3.96 -0.09 -24.68
N THR A 176 -3.03 0.85 -24.57
CA THR A 176 -2.31 1.29 -25.76
C THR A 176 -1.39 0.19 -26.29
N TYR A 177 -1.06 -0.85 -25.50
CA TYR A 177 0.04 -1.77 -25.83
C TYR A 177 -0.17 -3.23 -25.48
N ARG A 178 -1.08 -3.94 -26.17
CA ARG A 178 -1.02 -5.42 -26.18
C ARG A 178 0.31 -5.85 -26.77
N PRO A 179 1.16 -6.58 -26.02
CA PRO A 179 2.34 -7.15 -26.64
C PRO A 179 1.92 -8.11 -27.75
N ALA A 180 2.60 -8.02 -28.89
CA ALA A 180 2.30 -8.86 -30.03
C ALA A 180 2.66 -10.33 -29.77
N GLU A 181 3.73 -10.57 -29.01
CA GLU A 181 4.32 -11.90 -28.81
C GLU A 181 4.83 -12.08 -27.36
N PRO A 182 4.01 -12.64 -26.45
CA PRO A 182 4.45 -12.95 -25.09
C PRO A 182 5.41 -14.15 -25.05
N PHE A 183 6.20 -14.26 -23.98
CA PHE A 183 7.00 -15.45 -23.69
C PHE A 183 6.12 -16.65 -23.35
N LYS A 184 6.67 -17.88 -23.43
CA LYS A 184 5.92 -19.07 -23.02
C LYS A 184 5.76 -19.10 -21.50
N ALA A 185 4.58 -19.46 -21.02
CA ALA A 185 4.41 -19.78 -19.62
C ALA A 185 5.14 -21.10 -19.30
N SER A 186 5.94 -21.12 -18.24
CA SER A 186 6.57 -22.34 -17.71
C SER A 186 6.20 -22.54 -16.25
N ARG A 187 6.18 -23.80 -15.84
CA ARG A 187 6.02 -24.22 -14.43
C ARG A 187 7.23 -25.00 -13.91
N THR A 188 8.22 -25.24 -14.77
CA THR A 188 9.42 -26.02 -14.46
C THR A 188 10.67 -25.23 -14.83
N LEU A 189 11.74 -25.43 -14.06
CA LEU A 189 13.03 -24.83 -14.36
C LEU A 189 13.58 -25.34 -15.69
N ASP A 190 14.28 -24.48 -16.42
CA ASP A 190 15.05 -24.88 -17.59
C ASP A 190 16.18 -25.82 -17.17
N PRO A 191 16.48 -26.91 -17.92
CA PRO A 191 17.57 -27.82 -17.58
C PRO A 191 18.92 -27.15 -17.40
N ALA A 192 19.20 -26.04 -18.11
CA ALA A 192 20.44 -25.30 -17.94
C ALA A 192 20.57 -24.64 -16.56
N VAL A 193 19.45 -24.31 -15.91
CA VAL A 193 19.44 -23.78 -14.54
C VAL A 193 19.79 -24.86 -13.51
N LEU A 194 19.38 -26.12 -13.77
CA LEU A 194 19.66 -27.26 -12.90
C LEU A 194 21.12 -27.73 -12.99
N SER A 195 21.80 -27.47 -14.10
CA SER A 195 23.19 -27.86 -14.34
C SER A 195 23.94 -26.78 -15.12
N PRO A 196 24.22 -25.61 -14.47
CA PRO A 196 24.90 -24.51 -15.13
C PRO A 196 26.38 -24.85 -15.37
N VAL A 197 26.87 -24.55 -16.57
CA VAL A 197 28.29 -24.67 -16.94
C VAL A 197 28.92 -23.30 -16.80
N GLN A 198 30.02 -23.19 -16.05
CA GLN A 198 30.78 -21.93 -15.95
C GLN A 198 31.38 -21.59 -17.32
N LEU A 199 31.23 -20.33 -17.73
CA LEU A 199 31.89 -19.82 -18.92
C LEU A 199 33.18 -19.11 -18.50
N HIS A 200 34.25 -19.34 -19.27
CA HIS A 200 35.57 -18.80 -19.00
C HIS A 200 35.94 -17.78 -20.09
N PRO A 201 35.64 -16.49 -19.87
CA PRO A 201 36.03 -15.45 -20.82
C PRO A 201 37.56 -15.33 -20.84
N ALA A 202 38.13 -15.18 -22.03
CA ALA A 202 39.58 -14.97 -22.19
C ALA A 202 39.96 -13.49 -22.09
N ASP A 203 39.06 -12.61 -22.54
CA ASP A 203 39.36 -11.18 -22.71
C ASP A 203 38.94 -10.41 -21.45
N VAL A 204 39.85 -9.61 -20.89
CA VAL A 204 39.51 -8.57 -19.91
C VAL A 204 38.88 -7.41 -20.67
N LEU A 205 37.67 -7.03 -20.30
CA LEU A 205 36.92 -5.96 -20.97
C LEU A 205 36.94 -4.70 -20.11
N GLU A 206 37.35 -3.59 -20.70
CA GLU A 206 37.45 -2.28 -20.08
C GLU A 206 37.02 -1.17 -21.05
N THR A 207 37.05 0.08 -20.60
CA THR A 207 36.80 1.24 -21.47
C THR A 207 37.72 1.19 -22.70
N GLY A 208 37.14 1.30 -23.89
CA GLY A 208 37.81 1.18 -25.19
C GLY A 208 37.81 -0.23 -25.79
N SER A 209 37.48 -1.26 -25.02
CA SER A 209 37.35 -2.63 -25.54
C SER A 209 36.21 -2.75 -26.54
N LYS A 210 36.38 -3.65 -27.51
CA LYS A 210 35.37 -4.00 -28.51
C LYS A 210 34.64 -5.28 -28.11
N VAL A 211 33.32 -5.28 -28.24
CA VAL A 211 32.46 -6.46 -28.10
C VAL A 211 31.57 -6.60 -29.33
N LEU A 212 31.20 -7.83 -29.65
CA LEU A 212 30.42 -8.18 -30.82
C LEU A 212 28.98 -8.50 -30.45
N THR A 213 28.03 -8.18 -31.33
CA THR A 213 26.63 -8.58 -31.18
C THR A 213 26.12 -9.27 -32.44
N ARG A 214 25.00 -9.98 -32.33
CA ARG A 214 24.31 -10.58 -33.48
C ARG A 214 23.34 -9.61 -34.17
N ASP A 215 23.24 -8.37 -33.70
CA ASP A 215 22.41 -7.34 -34.31
C ASP A 215 23.17 -6.68 -35.48
N PRO A 216 22.70 -6.78 -36.74
CA PRO A 216 23.38 -6.17 -37.89
C PRO A 216 23.55 -4.66 -37.78
N GLU A 217 22.65 -3.95 -37.08
CA GLU A 217 22.75 -2.51 -36.88
C GLU A 217 23.80 -2.13 -35.82
N ARG A 218 24.17 -3.08 -34.96
CA ARG A 218 25.06 -2.90 -33.81
C ARG A 218 26.07 -4.02 -33.69
N TYR A 219 26.63 -4.46 -34.82
CA TYR A 219 27.49 -5.64 -34.86
C TYR A 219 28.75 -5.47 -34.00
N GLU A 220 29.40 -4.29 -34.06
CA GLU A 220 30.57 -3.95 -33.25
C GLU A 220 30.22 -2.81 -32.28
N VAL A 221 30.44 -3.04 -30.99
CA VAL A 221 30.19 -2.08 -29.91
C VAL A 221 31.49 -1.78 -29.19
N ILE A 222 31.79 -0.49 -29.02
CA ILE A 222 32.94 -0.01 -28.26
C ILE A 222 32.45 0.40 -26.87
N LEU A 223 33.06 -0.16 -25.82
CA LEU A 223 32.77 0.20 -24.44
C LEU A 223 33.32 1.60 -24.15
N GLY A 224 32.46 2.51 -23.70
CA GLY A 224 32.82 3.86 -23.27
C GLY A 224 33.05 3.94 -21.76
N ASP A 225 32.79 5.11 -21.17
CA ASP A 225 32.92 5.33 -19.73
C ASP A 225 32.01 4.41 -18.91
N VAL A 226 32.49 4.02 -17.73
CA VAL A 226 31.70 3.29 -16.75
C VAL A 226 30.63 4.20 -16.17
N ILE A 227 29.37 3.75 -16.23
CA ILE A 227 28.23 4.42 -15.59
C ILE A 227 28.07 3.94 -14.16
N SER A 228 28.16 2.62 -13.95
CA SER A 228 28.04 2.01 -12.65
C SER A 228 28.70 0.62 -12.64
N SER A 229 29.13 0.17 -11.47
CA SER A 229 29.60 -1.19 -11.25
C SER A 229 28.96 -1.73 -9.98
N GLY A 230 28.48 -2.97 -10.04
CA GLY A 230 27.79 -3.65 -8.94
C GLY A 230 28.30 -5.08 -8.76
N GLY A 231 27.60 -5.85 -7.93
CA GLY A 231 28.00 -7.23 -7.59
C GLY A 231 27.86 -8.26 -8.73
N GLU A 232 27.14 -7.92 -9.81
CA GLU A 232 26.94 -8.84 -10.95
C GLU A 232 27.75 -8.46 -12.19
N GLY A 233 28.12 -7.19 -12.31
CA GLY A 233 28.77 -6.67 -13.50
C GLY A 233 28.90 -5.16 -13.51
N THR A 234 29.39 -4.65 -14.63
CA THR A 234 29.66 -3.23 -14.87
C THR A 234 28.88 -2.75 -16.09
N VAL A 235 28.26 -1.58 -15.97
CA VAL A 235 27.50 -0.93 -17.05
C VAL A 235 28.36 0.16 -17.67
N TYR A 236 28.58 0.07 -18.97
CA TYR A 236 29.38 0.99 -19.78
C TYR A 236 28.48 1.79 -20.72
N LYS A 237 28.85 3.04 -20.98
CA LYS A 237 28.39 3.75 -22.19
C LYS A 237 28.84 2.99 -23.44
N THR A 238 28.24 3.30 -24.58
CA THR A 238 28.67 2.74 -25.87
C THR A 238 28.87 3.83 -26.91
N ASN A 239 29.45 3.46 -28.05
CA ASN A 239 29.49 4.29 -29.25
C ASN A 239 28.09 4.54 -29.86
N TYR A 240 27.04 3.88 -29.37
CA TYR A 240 25.66 4.09 -29.81
C TYR A 240 24.90 4.98 -28.80
N PRO A 241 24.30 6.10 -29.25
CA PRO A 241 23.56 7.00 -28.37
C PRO A 241 22.40 6.31 -27.63
N GLU A 242 22.24 6.64 -26.35
CA GLU A 242 21.19 6.10 -25.46
C GLU A 242 21.18 4.58 -25.30
N ILE A 243 22.26 3.89 -25.70
CA ILE A 243 22.48 2.47 -25.51
C ILE A 243 23.68 2.26 -24.59
N VAL A 244 23.48 1.41 -23.60
CA VAL A 244 24.50 1.03 -22.62
C VAL A 244 24.73 -0.47 -22.68
N CYS A 245 25.91 -0.91 -22.29
CA CYS A 245 26.30 -2.31 -22.29
C CYS A 245 26.55 -2.77 -20.85
N LYS A 246 25.80 -3.76 -20.37
CA LYS A 246 26.11 -4.46 -19.10
C LYS A 246 27.03 -5.62 -19.43
N ILE A 247 28.22 -5.63 -18.84
CA ILE A 247 29.18 -6.74 -18.89
C ILE A 247 29.18 -7.42 -17.53
N TYR A 248 28.93 -8.73 -17.50
CA TYR A 248 28.95 -9.49 -16.25
C TYR A 248 30.38 -9.76 -15.79
N HIS A 249 30.56 -9.86 -14.47
CA HIS A 249 31.82 -10.32 -13.90
C HIS A 249 32.07 -11.79 -14.26
N PRO A 250 33.33 -12.21 -14.47
CA PRO A 250 33.67 -13.56 -14.95
C PRO A 250 33.05 -14.70 -14.13
N GLU A 251 32.96 -14.56 -12.81
CA GLU A 251 32.40 -15.55 -11.89
C GLU A 251 30.88 -15.71 -12.00
N LYS A 252 30.18 -14.76 -12.63
CA LYS A 252 28.72 -14.83 -12.84
C LYS A 252 28.35 -15.49 -14.17
N LEU A 253 29.29 -15.63 -15.09
CA LEU A 253 29.02 -16.14 -16.43
C LEU A 253 28.79 -17.64 -16.43
N THR A 254 27.55 -18.03 -16.73
CA THR A 254 27.15 -19.43 -16.86
C THR A 254 26.38 -19.65 -18.15
N SER A 255 26.33 -20.90 -18.61
CA SER A 255 25.49 -21.30 -19.74
C SER A 255 24.00 -21.00 -19.50
N ALA A 256 23.54 -21.10 -18.25
CA ALA A 256 22.18 -20.72 -17.85
C ALA A 256 21.91 -19.22 -18.05
N LEU A 257 22.85 -18.37 -17.60
CA LEU A 257 22.75 -16.92 -17.77
C LEU A 257 22.76 -16.53 -19.26
N GLN A 258 23.66 -17.12 -20.05
CA GLN A 258 23.71 -16.90 -21.49
C GLN A 258 22.37 -17.25 -22.14
N LYS A 259 21.86 -18.47 -21.93
CA LYS A 259 20.57 -18.90 -22.51
C LYS A 259 19.41 -18.01 -22.09
N LYS A 260 19.37 -17.60 -20.82
CA LYS A 260 18.35 -16.69 -20.30
C LYS A 260 18.38 -15.36 -21.04
N VAL A 261 19.55 -14.71 -21.11
CA VAL A 261 19.71 -13.41 -21.77
C VAL A 261 19.43 -13.51 -23.26
N GLU A 262 19.95 -14.52 -23.95
CA GLU A 262 19.65 -14.76 -25.37
C GLU A 262 18.13 -14.91 -25.57
N ARG A 263 17.45 -15.70 -24.74
CA ARG A 263 15.99 -15.85 -24.79
C ARG A 263 15.28 -14.51 -24.58
N MET A 264 15.69 -13.71 -23.61
CA MET A 264 15.12 -12.38 -23.38
C MET A 264 15.24 -11.50 -24.63
N THR A 265 16.37 -11.55 -25.33
CA THR A 265 16.61 -10.73 -26.53
C THR A 265 15.76 -11.12 -27.76
N GLU A 266 15.12 -12.30 -27.75
CA GLU A 266 14.21 -12.72 -28.82
C GLU A 266 12.93 -11.86 -28.90
N ARG A 267 12.57 -11.16 -27.81
CA ARG A 267 11.39 -10.28 -27.78
C ARG A 267 11.79 -8.84 -27.50
N LYS A 268 11.25 -7.90 -28.27
CA LYS A 268 11.53 -6.46 -28.11
C LYS A 268 10.48 -5.82 -27.21
N ILE A 269 10.95 -5.16 -26.14
CA ILE A 269 10.11 -4.23 -25.36
C ILE A 269 10.19 -2.83 -26.01
N PRO A 270 9.04 -2.18 -26.31
CA PRO A 270 9.03 -0.86 -26.91
C PRO A 270 9.78 0.17 -26.05
N LYS A 271 10.70 0.94 -26.64
CA LYS A 271 11.52 1.96 -25.95
C LYS A 271 10.72 2.90 -25.04
N ARG A 272 9.54 3.34 -25.49
CA ARG A 272 8.65 4.20 -24.68
C ARG A 272 8.11 3.56 -23.39
N MET A 273 8.21 2.24 -23.23
CA MET A 273 7.91 1.57 -21.96
C MET A 273 8.97 1.86 -20.91
N LYS A 274 10.16 2.34 -21.28
CA LYS A 274 11.23 2.68 -20.33
C LYS A 274 11.55 1.51 -19.39
N ILE A 275 11.59 0.29 -19.92
CA ILE A 275 12.05 -0.90 -19.21
C ILE A 275 13.39 -1.27 -19.84
N CYS A 276 14.49 -1.21 -19.07
CA CYS A 276 15.86 -1.48 -19.54
C CYS A 276 16.10 -2.99 -19.75
N PHE A 277 15.23 -3.59 -20.54
CA PHE A 277 15.24 -5.00 -20.89
C PHE A 277 16.40 -5.32 -21.84
N PRO A 278 17.02 -6.51 -21.76
CA PRO A 278 18.03 -6.95 -22.71
C PRO A 278 17.54 -6.85 -24.16
N GLN A 279 18.31 -6.18 -25.02
CA GLN A 279 18.01 -5.99 -26.43
C GLN A 279 18.85 -6.90 -27.33
N CYS A 280 20.15 -7.03 -27.01
CA CYS A 280 21.09 -7.85 -27.76
C CYS A 280 22.12 -8.47 -26.81
N ALA A 281 22.40 -9.76 -26.95
CA ALA A 281 23.53 -10.38 -26.24
C ALA A 281 24.85 -9.89 -26.85
N VAL A 282 25.87 -9.70 -26.01
CA VAL A 282 27.22 -9.31 -26.44
C VAL A 282 28.24 -10.40 -26.17
N TYR A 283 29.23 -10.50 -27.04
CA TYR A 283 30.26 -11.52 -27.06
C TYR A 283 31.65 -10.89 -27.18
N ASP A 284 32.66 -11.57 -26.67
CA ASP A 284 34.06 -11.18 -26.88
C ASP A 284 34.58 -11.62 -28.27
N SER A 285 35.86 -11.38 -28.52
CA SER A 285 36.52 -11.70 -29.79
C SER A 285 36.54 -13.20 -30.11
N ARG A 286 36.36 -14.05 -29.08
CA ARG A 286 36.29 -15.52 -29.20
C ARG A 286 34.86 -16.05 -29.25
N CYS A 287 33.88 -15.16 -29.45
CA CYS A 287 32.46 -15.49 -29.44
C CYS A 287 31.96 -16.04 -28.08
N THR A 288 32.64 -15.74 -26.97
CA THR A 288 32.17 -16.08 -25.62
C THR A 288 31.20 -15.04 -25.13
N PHE A 289 30.06 -15.44 -24.56
CA PHE A 289 29.06 -14.53 -24.01
C PHE A 289 29.64 -13.69 -22.85
N ARG A 290 29.41 -12.36 -22.88
CA ARG A 290 29.91 -11.42 -21.88
C ARG A 290 28.81 -10.59 -21.20
N GLY A 291 27.66 -10.42 -21.84
CA GLY A 291 26.63 -9.51 -21.33
C GLY A 291 25.56 -9.16 -22.33
N TYR A 292 25.01 -7.96 -22.23
CA TYR A 292 23.97 -7.49 -23.15
C TYR A 292 23.90 -5.97 -23.30
N LEU A 293 23.32 -5.52 -24.41
CA LEU A 293 22.92 -4.14 -24.67
C LEU A 293 21.52 -3.86 -24.12
N MET A 294 21.32 -2.67 -23.56
CA MET A 294 20.02 -2.15 -23.15
C MET A 294 19.94 -0.64 -23.35
N GLN A 295 18.74 -0.07 -23.24
CA GLN A 295 18.59 1.38 -23.25
C GLN A 295 19.18 2.01 -21.97
N GLU A 296 19.72 3.21 -22.10
CA GLU A 296 20.14 4.04 -20.97
C GLU A 296 18.93 4.48 -20.13
N ALA A 297 19.05 4.35 -18.81
CA ALA A 297 18.04 4.82 -17.86
C ALA A 297 18.33 6.26 -17.41
N LYS A 298 17.28 7.01 -17.05
CA LYS A 298 17.38 8.38 -16.53
C LYS A 298 16.54 8.53 -15.26
N GLY A 299 16.89 9.51 -14.43
CA GLY A 299 16.19 9.81 -13.17
C GLY A 299 16.91 9.32 -11.92
N GLU A 300 16.31 9.58 -10.77
CA GLU A 300 16.85 9.23 -9.44
C GLU A 300 16.18 7.95 -8.93
N ARG A 301 16.84 7.13 -8.12
CA ARG A 301 16.19 5.90 -7.63
C ARG A 301 14.99 6.26 -6.76
N LEU A 302 13.93 5.46 -6.83
CA LEU A 302 12.70 5.68 -6.07
C LEU A 302 12.97 5.76 -4.56
N GLN A 303 13.93 4.97 -4.08
CA GLN A 303 14.38 4.98 -2.69
C GLN A 303 14.95 6.34 -2.25
N GLU A 304 15.76 6.98 -3.09
CA GLU A 304 16.43 8.25 -2.80
C GLU A 304 15.52 9.47 -3.05
N SER A 305 14.51 9.32 -3.90
CA SER A 305 13.59 10.39 -4.33
C SER A 305 12.24 10.34 -3.59
N ALA A 306 11.19 9.82 -4.24
CA ALA A 306 9.82 9.89 -3.73
C ALA A 306 9.56 9.06 -2.45
N PHE A 307 10.54 8.28 -1.98
CA PHE A 307 10.51 7.61 -0.67
C PHE A 307 11.27 8.38 0.42
N SER A 308 12.03 9.40 0.07
CA SER A 308 12.80 10.24 1.00
C SER A 308 12.00 11.47 1.43
N PRO A 309 11.64 11.60 2.73
CA PRO A 309 10.95 12.80 3.19
C PRO A 309 11.79 14.08 3.06
N ALA A 310 13.12 13.97 3.11
CA ALA A 310 14.02 15.11 2.94
C ALA A 310 14.02 15.60 1.49
N TRP A 311 14.05 14.67 0.54
CA TRP A 311 13.92 14.98 -0.89
C TRP A 311 12.55 15.61 -1.16
N LEU A 312 11.47 15.01 -0.70
CA LEU A 312 10.11 15.55 -0.87
C LEU A 312 9.91 16.95 -0.25
N ALA A 313 10.69 17.31 0.77
CA ALA A 313 10.62 18.65 1.36
C ALA A 313 11.18 19.75 0.44
N VAL A 314 12.13 19.41 -0.44
CA VAL A 314 12.72 20.34 -1.42
C VAL A 314 12.10 20.23 -2.82
N HIS A 315 11.14 19.32 -2.99
CA HIS A 315 10.40 19.08 -4.23
C HIS A 315 8.88 19.34 -4.04
N PRO A 316 8.46 20.61 -3.84
CA PRO A 316 7.09 20.97 -3.49
C PRO A 316 6.06 20.70 -4.61
N GLU A 317 6.52 20.48 -5.85
CA GLU A 317 5.68 20.05 -6.98
C GLU A 317 5.13 18.64 -6.80
N TRP A 318 5.74 17.83 -5.92
CA TRP A 318 5.25 16.51 -5.59
C TRP A 318 4.13 16.62 -4.56
N THR A 319 2.92 16.30 -4.99
CA THR A 319 1.76 16.14 -4.11
C THR A 319 1.34 14.67 -4.06
N ARG A 320 0.32 14.37 -3.25
CA ARG A 320 -0.34 13.06 -3.25
C ARG A 320 -0.86 12.68 -4.63
N LEU A 321 -1.29 13.65 -5.45
CA LEU A 321 -1.72 13.40 -6.81
C LEU A 321 -0.58 12.83 -7.66
N GLU A 322 0.63 13.39 -7.53
CA GLU A 322 1.83 12.94 -8.21
C GLU A 322 2.27 11.55 -7.73
N LEU A 323 2.20 11.25 -6.43
CA LEU A 323 2.47 9.90 -5.91
C LEU A 323 1.48 8.86 -6.46
N VAL A 324 0.19 9.20 -6.52
CA VAL A 324 -0.83 8.33 -7.10
C VAL A 324 -0.63 8.17 -8.61
N GLN A 325 -0.19 9.23 -9.29
CA GLN A 325 0.20 9.17 -10.70
C GLN A 325 1.42 8.27 -10.91
N LEU A 326 2.44 8.36 -10.05
CA LEU A 326 3.62 7.51 -10.05
C LEU A 326 3.23 6.03 -9.89
N ALA A 327 2.36 5.72 -8.93
CA ALA A 327 1.83 4.37 -8.75
C ALA A 327 1.08 3.86 -10.00
N CYS A 328 0.25 4.69 -10.63
CA CYS A 328 -0.39 4.33 -11.91
C CYS A 328 0.64 4.01 -13.00
N THR A 329 1.70 4.84 -13.12
CA THR A 329 2.77 4.66 -14.11
C THR A 329 3.51 3.33 -13.90
N ILE A 330 3.81 2.97 -12.65
CA ILE A 330 4.47 1.70 -12.29
C ILE A 330 3.54 0.51 -12.59
N LEU A 331 2.28 0.58 -12.17
CA LEU A 331 1.27 -0.46 -12.40
C LEU A 331 1.04 -0.72 -13.89
N GLU A 332 1.05 0.31 -14.73
CA GLU A 332 0.94 0.15 -16.19
C GLU A 332 2.13 -0.64 -16.79
N LYS A 333 3.33 -0.51 -16.22
CA LYS A 333 4.51 -1.29 -16.63
C LYS A 333 4.45 -2.73 -16.13
N LEU A 334 4.07 -2.95 -14.87
CA LEU A 334 3.85 -4.29 -14.32
C LEU A 334 2.78 -5.04 -15.12
N GLN A 335 1.67 -4.38 -15.44
CA GLN A 335 0.60 -4.94 -16.27
C GLN A 335 1.13 -5.38 -17.65
N TYR A 336 1.99 -4.58 -18.27
CA TYR A 336 2.61 -4.93 -19.53
C TYR A 336 3.55 -6.13 -19.41
N LEU A 337 4.41 -6.16 -18.38
CA LEU A 337 5.34 -7.26 -18.11
C LEU A 337 4.59 -8.58 -17.85
N HIS A 338 3.55 -8.55 -17.02
CA HIS A 338 2.75 -9.75 -16.73
C HIS A 338 2.05 -10.27 -18.00
N ARG A 339 1.60 -9.38 -18.90
CA ARG A 339 1.04 -9.77 -20.21
C ARG A 339 2.07 -10.34 -21.17
N MET A 340 3.36 -10.03 -20.97
CA MET A 340 4.48 -10.67 -21.65
C MET A 340 4.86 -12.04 -21.05
N ASN A 341 4.17 -12.51 -20.00
CA ASN A 341 4.58 -13.65 -19.17
C ASN A 341 5.96 -13.48 -18.53
N LEU A 342 6.30 -12.23 -18.18
CA LEU A 342 7.48 -11.90 -17.38
C LEU A 342 7.04 -11.62 -15.94
N LEU A 343 7.74 -12.20 -14.98
CA LEU A 343 7.67 -11.76 -13.59
C LEU A 343 8.93 -10.99 -13.22
N VAL A 344 8.79 -9.85 -12.58
CA VAL A 344 9.93 -9.03 -12.14
C VAL A 344 10.73 -9.76 -11.08
N GLY A 345 10.04 -10.40 -10.14
CA GLY A 345 10.59 -11.16 -9.03
C GLY A 345 11.15 -10.28 -7.90
N ASP A 346 11.98 -9.29 -8.25
CA ASP A 346 12.61 -8.36 -7.31
C ASP A 346 12.03 -6.95 -7.44
N ILE A 347 10.71 -6.84 -7.22
CA ILE A 347 10.03 -5.55 -7.15
C ILE A 347 10.48 -4.83 -5.87
N ASN A 348 11.34 -3.84 -6.01
CA ASN A 348 11.80 -2.98 -4.91
C ASN A 348 12.08 -1.55 -5.39
N SER A 349 12.33 -0.64 -4.45
CA SER A 349 12.56 0.79 -4.71
C SER A 349 13.93 1.14 -5.31
N MET A 350 14.90 0.23 -5.28
CA MET A 350 16.23 0.44 -5.87
C MET A 350 16.23 0.17 -7.38
N ASN A 351 15.34 -0.71 -7.85
CA ASN A 351 15.24 -1.13 -9.25
C ASN A 351 14.34 -0.21 -10.12
N ILE A 352 13.90 0.93 -9.57
CA ILE A 352 13.04 1.90 -10.26
C ILE A 352 13.68 3.28 -10.20
N LEU A 353 13.97 3.88 -11.36
CA LEU A 353 14.44 5.25 -11.48
C LEU A 353 13.29 6.16 -11.89
N VAL A 354 13.12 7.27 -11.16
CA VAL A 354 12.04 8.23 -11.32
C VAL A 354 12.59 9.45 -12.05
N GLU A 355 12.15 9.64 -13.29
CA GLU A 355 12.41 10.86 -14.06
C GLU A 355 11.29 11.88 -13.84
N SER A 356 10.04 11.41 -13.70
CA SER A 356 8.88 12.22 -13.26
C SER A 356 7.74 11.30 -12.83
N PRO A 357 6.65 11.81 -12.22
CA PRO A 357 5.48 11.00 -11.85
C PRO A 357 4.86 10.20 -13.02
N LYS A 358 5.06 10.64 -14.27
CA LYS A 358 4.54 9.98 -15.49
C LYS A 358 5.60 9.16 -16.22
N SER A 359 6.83 9.14 -15.74
CA SER A 359 7.98 8.57 -16.43
C SER A 359 8.95 7.92 -15.45
N VAL A 360 8.99 6.60 -15.45
CA VAL A 360 9.93 5.81 -14.65
C VAL A 360 10.67 4.82 -15.53
N TYR A 361 11.91 4.52 -15.17
CA TYR A 361 12.71 3.46 -15.75
C TYR A 361 12.77 2.25 -14.81
N TRP A 362 12.56 1.05 -15.35
CA TRP A 362 12.94 -0.18 -14.67
C TRP A 362 14.36 -0.56 -15.07
N VAL A 363 15.20 -0.84 -14.07
CA VAL A 363 16.58 -1.30 -14.25
C VAL A 363 16.74 -2.73 -13.72
N ASP A 364 17.92 -3.33 -13.90
CA ASP A 364 18.24 -4.71 -13.50
C ASP A 364 17.21 -5.75 -13.99
N CYS A 365 16.77 -5.56 -15.24
CA CYS A 365 15.71 -6.36 -15.86
C CYS A 365 16.17 -7.77 -16.26
N ASP A 366 17.47 -8.03 -16.34
CA ASP A 366 18.07 -9.36 -16.57
C ASP A 366 17.81 -10.35 -15.42
N SER A 367 17.49 -9.83 -14.24
CA SER A 367 17.05 -10.63 -13.11
C SER A 367 15.63 -11.20 -13.28
N PHE A 368 14.80 -10.67 -14.18
CA PHE A 368 13.39 -11.06 -14.30
C PHE A 368 13.22 -12.55 -14.57
N GLN A 369 12.16 -13.13 -14.06
CA GLN A 369 11.77 -14.50 -14.39
C GLN A 369 11.11 -14.52 -15.77
N VAL A 370 11.60 -15.42 -16.63
CA VAL A 370 11.17 -15.59 -18.01
C VAL A 370 11.15 -17.07 -18.33
N GLU A 371 10.01 -17.59 -18.77
CA GLU A 371 9.83 -19.03 -19.03
C GLU A 371 10.35 -19.89 -17.83
N GLY A 372 11.24 -20.86 -18.09
CA GLY A 372 11.86 -21.72 -17.08
C GLY A 372 13.06 -21.10 -16.35
N PHE A 373 13.39 -19.82 -16.58
CA PHE A 373 14.51 -19.15 -15.94
C PHE A 373 14.03 -18.31 -14.74
N PRO A 374 14.43 -18.65 -13.50
CA PRO A 374 13.94 -17.97 -12.31
C PRO A 374 14.55 -16.57 -12.15
N CYS A 375 13.96 -15.80 -11.24
CA CYS A 375 14.57 -14.58 -10.72
C CYS A 375 15.43 -14.94 -9.48
N PRO A 376 16.76 -14.83 -9.55
CA PRO A 376 17.66 -15.36 -8.52
C PRO A 376 17.82 -14.45 -7.29
N VAL A 377 17.31 -13.22 -7.36
CA VAL A 377 17.47 -12.17 -6.35
C VAL A 377 16.13 -11.77 -5.74
N GLY A 378 16.17 -11.17 -4.57
CA GLY A 378 14.99 -10.62 -3.90
C GLY A 378 15.35 -9.92 -2.60
N VAL A 379 14.65 -8.84 -2.29
CA VAL A 379 14.80 -8.11 -1.03
C VAL A 379 13.80 -8.62 0.00
N ALA A 380 14.29 -9.04 1.18
CA ALA A 380 13.48 -9.67 2.23
C ALA A 380 12.25 -8.83 2.66
N SER A 381 12.38 -7.50 2.70
CA SER A 381 11.27 -6.60 3.04
C SER A 381 10.18 -6.51 1.98
N TYR A 382 10.45 -6.91 0.73
CA TYR A 382 9.43 -6.98 -0.33
C TYR A 382 8.93 -8.41 -0.55
N THR A 383 9.67 -9.40 -0.07
CA THR A 383 9.43 -10.82 -0.35
C THR A 383 8.20 -11.32 0.41
N ALA A 384 7.31 -12.02 -0.32
CA ALA A 384 6.14 -12.69 0.25
C ALA A 384 6.52 -13.70 1.36
N PRO A 385 5.69 -13.87 2.40
CA PRO A 385 6.04 -14.69 3.57
C PRO A 385 6.38 -16.14 3.21
N GLU A 386 5.69 -16.73 2.22
CA GLU A 386 5.93 -18.10 1.74
C GLU A 386 7.27 -18.31 1.01
N LEU A 387 7.96 -17.22 0.66
CA LEU A 387 9.25 -17.25 -0.04
C LEU A 387 10.45 -17.04 0.89
N HIS A 388 10.24 -16.73 2.18
CA HIS A 388 11.32 -16.48 3.13
C HIS A 388 12.13 -17.76 3.41
N GLY A 389 13.46 -17.62 3.46
CA GLY A 389 14.36 -18.74 3.72
C GLY A 389 14.51 -19.72 2.55
N THR A 390 13.93 -19.42 1.39
CA THR A 390 14.09 -20.24 0.17
C THR A 390 15.22 -19.72 -0.70
N ASP A 391 15.87 -20.61 -1.45
CA ASP A 391 16.81 -20.21 -2.50
C ASP A 391 16.04 -19.86 -3.79
N PHE A 392 16.01 -18.58 -4.16
CA PHE A 392 15.28 -18.11 -5.33
C PHE A 392 15.78 -18.68 -6.66
N ARG A 393 16.97 -19.28 -6.71
CA ARG A 393 17.48 -19.97 -7.90
C ARG A 393 16.84 -21.34 -8.11
N SER A 394 16.25 -21.92 -7.07
CA SER A 394 15.79 -23.31 -7.04
C SER A 394 14.31 -23.50 -7.43
N HIS A 395 13.55 -22.41 -7.63
CA HIS A 395 12.13 -22.49 -7.96
C HIS A 395 11.68 -21.30 -8.82
N LEU A 396 10.53 -21.47 -9.49
CA LEU A 396 9.85 -20.40 -10.21
C LEU A 396 8.83 -19.73 -9.28
N ARG A 397 8.86 -18.41 -9.22
CA ARG A 397 7.89 -17.61 -8.49
C ARG A 397 6.53 -17.65 -9.17
N THR A 398 5.48 -17.48 -8.37
CA THR A 398 4.09 -17.40 -8.82
C THR A 398 3.62 -15.95 -8.93
N MET A 399 2.51 -15.75 -9.67
CA MET A 399 1.86 -14.44 -9.74
C MET A 399 1.47 -13.93 -8.35
N GLU A 400 0.93 -14.78 -7.47
CA GLU A 400 0.56 -14.38 -6.10
C GLU A 400 1.75 -13.80 -5.34
N GLN A 401 2.93 -14.43 -5.44
CA GLN A 401 4.15 -13.95 -4.78
C GLN A 401 4.58 -12.57 -5.30
N GLU A 402 4.49 -12.34 -6.62
CA GLU A 402 4.76 -11.04 -7.23
C GLU A 402 3.76 -9.96 -6.79
N LEU A 403 2.47 -10.30 -6.71
CA LEU A 403 1.40 -9.37 -6.30
C LEU A 403 1.61 -8.85 -4.86
N PHE A 404 2.22 -9.65 -3.97
CA PHE A 404 2.59 -9.19 -2.64
C PHE A 404 3.67 -8.11 -2.69
N SER A 405 4.76 -8.34 -3.42
CA SER A 405 5.85 -7.37 -3.58
C SER A 405 5.33 -6.06 -4.22
N ALA A 406 4.44 -6.17 -5.21
CA ALA A 406 3.77 -5.02 -5.81
C ALA A 406 2.94 -4.24 -4.77
N ALA A 407 2.18 -4.93 -3.91
CA ALA A 407 1.42 -4.27 -2.85
C ALA A 407 2.33 -3.53 -1.85
N ILE A 408 3.46 -4.12 -1.44
CA ILE A 408 4.44 -3.46 -0.56
C ILE A 408 4.90 -2.14 -1.20
N LEU A 409 5.29 -2.19 -2.47
CA LEU A 409 5.74 -1.00 -3.21
C LEU A 409 4.66 0.07 -3.28
N LEU A 410 3.42 -0.29 -3.62
CA LEU A 410 2.28 0.63 -3.71
C LEU A 410 1.96 1.28 -2.36
N PHE A 411 2.05 0.52 -1.28
CA PHE A 411 1.88 1.03 0.07
C PHE A 411 2.95 2.09 0.39
N MET A 412 4.21 1.77 0.13
CA MET A 412 5.33 2.67 0.36
C MET A 412 5.32 3.92 -0.54
N ILE A 413 4.63 3.88 -1.69
CA ILE A 413 4.37 5.07 -2.51
C ILE A 413 3.33 5.98 -1.84
N LEU A 414 2.24 5.43 -1.30
CA LEU A 414 1.18 6.24 -0.66
C LEU A 414 1.58 6.78 0.72
N LEU A 415 2.48 6.06 1.41
CA LEU A 415 3.15 6.45 2.64
C LEU A 415 4.66 6.46 2.37
N PRO A 416 5.19 7.52 1.72
CA PRO A 416 6.56 7.60 1.22
C PRO A 416 7.62 6.91 2.10
N GLY A 417 8.14 5.79 1.60
CA GLY A 417 9.21 5.02 2.21
C GLY A 417 8.83 4.24 3.48
N LYS A 418 7.60 4.36 3.99
CA LYS A 418 7.17 3.66 5.19
C LYS A 418 6.68 2.26 4.87
N HIS A 419 7.38 1.26 5.41
CA HIS A 419 7.01 -0.13 5.27
C HIS A 419 5.68 -0.48 5.97
N PRO A 420 4.80 -1.32 5.38
CA PRO A 420 3.46 -1.61 5.93
C PRO A 420 3.49 -2.31 7.29
N TYR A 421 4.53 -3.07 7.60
CA TYR A 421 4.67 -3.77 8.89
C TYR A 421 5.48 -2.99 9.94
N ALA A 422 5.90 -1.75 9.65
CA ALA A 422 6.69 -0.97 10.59
C ALA A 422 5.82 -0.49 11.77
N HIS A 423 6.12 -0.99 12.98
CA HIS A 423 5.51 -0.60 14.25
C HIS A 423 6.58 -0.37 15.34
N HIS A 424 6.22 0.32 16.42
CA HIS A 424 7.13 0.55 17.56
C HIS A 424 7.55 -0.78 18.20
N GLY A 425 8.86 -0.99 18.39
CA GLY A 425 9.42 -2.26 18.91
C GLY A 425 9.54 -3.39 17.88
N GLY A 426 9.33 -3.11 16.59
CA GLY A 426 9.48 -4.09 15.52
C GLY A 426 10.92 -4.58 15.34
N GLY A 427 11.10 -5.90 15.25
CA GLY A 427 12.37 -6.57 14.95
C GLY A 427 12.61 -6.72 13.44
N ASP A 428 13.15 -7.87 13.03
CA ASP A 428 13.46 -8.22 11.64
C ASP A 428 12.23 -8.02 10.70
N PRO A 429 12.37 -7.26 9.59
CA PRO A 429 11.31 -7.09 8.59
C PRO A 429 10.68 -8.41 8.10
N ALA A 430 11.49 -9.46 7.93
CA ALA A 430 10.98 -10.75 7.47
C ALA A 430 10.08 -11.42 8.53
N GLU A 431 10.45 -11.31 9.81
CA GLU A 431 9.64 -11.78 10.93
C GLU A 431 8.29 -11.03 11.01
N ASN A 432 8.31 -9.71 10.81
CA ASN A 432 7.09 -8.89 10.87
C ASN A 432 6.11 -9.23 9.74
N ILE A 433 6.63 -9.49 8.53
CA ILE A 433 5.84 -9.96 7.39
C ILE A 433 5.23 -11.33 7.69
N ARG A 434 6.02 -12.28 8.20
CA ARG A 434 5.53 -13.63 8.57
C ARG A 434 4.42 -13.59 9.61
N LYS A 435 4.48 -12.66 10.56
CA LYS A 435 3.44 -12.50 11.59
C LYS A 435 2.15 -11.85 11.07
N GLY A 436 2.12 -11.28 9.86
CA GLY A 436 0.90 -10.65 9.31
C GLY A 436 0.33 -9.52 10.17
N ARG A 437 1.14 -8.93 11.06
CA ARG A 437 0.72 -7.89 12.00
C ARG A 437 0.74 -6.53 11.31
N PHE A 438 -0.28 -6.29 10.50
CA PHE A 438 -0.48 -5.01 9.84
C PHE A 438 -1.13 -4.00 10.81
N PRO A 439 -0.41 -2.93 11.24
CA PRO A 439 -0.87 -2.06 12.31
C PRO A 439 -1.91 -1.02 11.88
N TYR A 440 -2.14 -0.84 10.57
CA TYR A 440 -2.98 0.23 10.07
C TYR A 440 -4.48 -0.14 10.11
N PRO A 441 -5.34 0.71 10.72
CA PRO A 441 -6.73 0.35 11.00
C PRO A 441 -7.62 0.42 9.75
N LEU A 442 -8.63 -0.45 9.72
CA LEU A 442 -9.75 -0.44 8.79
C LEU A 442 -11.08 -0.39 9.58
N GLY A 443 -11.82 0.72 9.49
CA GLY A 443 -13.06 0.91 10.27
C GLY A 443 -12.82 1.09 11.76
N GLU A 444 -13.64 0.47 12.61
CA GLU A 444 -13.56 0.50 14.09
C GLU A 444 -12.46 -0.42 14.66
N LEU A 445 -11.72 -1.14 13.82
CA LEU A 445 -10.59 -1.96 14.27
C LEU A 445 -9.52 -1.08 14.91
N ASN A 446 -9.15 -1.40 16.15
CA ASN A 446 -8.27 -0.58 16.97
C ASN A 446 -6.94 -0.29 16.27
N ALA A 447 -6.54 0.99 16.26
CA ALA A 447 -5.26 1.49 15.76
C ALA A 447 -4.06 1.16 16.66
N ASN A 448 -4.12 0.04 17.40
CA ASN A 448 -3.09 -0.34 18.35
C ASN A 448 -1.83 -0.74 17.57
N GLY A 449 -0.81 0.13 17.59
CA GLY A 449 0.50 -0.15 16.99
C GLY A 449 0.84 0.66 15.73
N VAL A 450 -0.03 1.55 15.23
CA VAL A 450 0.39 2.52 14.20
C VAL A 450 1.45 3.44 14.82
N PRO A 451 2.65 3.58 14.24
CA PRO A 451 3.62 4.55 14.73
C PRO A 451 3.02 5.95 14.72
N ASP A 452 3.14 6.66 15.85
CA ASP A 452 2.77 8.07 15.93
C ASP A 452 3.57 8.90 14.91
N GLY A 453 2.94 9.94 14.35
CA GLY A 453 3.55 10.86 13.39
C GLY A 453 2.88 10.91 12.01
N LYS A 454 3.56 11.56 11.05
CA LYS A 454 3.06 11.93 9.71
C LYS A 454 2.38 10.81 8.93
N TRP A 455 2.81 9.56 9.12
CA TRP A 455 2.29 8.40 8.41
C TRP A 455 0.86 8.01 8.75
N ARG A 456 0.44 8.28 9.99
CA ARG A 456 -0.96 8.11 10.39
C ARG A 456 -1.89 9.04 9.61
N PHE A 457 -1.45 10.27 9.36
CA PHE A 457 -2.21 11.24 8.58
C PHE A 457 -2.25 10.85 7.10
N CYS A 458 -1.14 10.38 6.52
CA CYS A 458 -1.11 9.85 5.16
C CYS A 458 -2.12 8.70 4.99
N TRP A 459 -2.14 7.72 5.91
CA TRP A 459 -3.11 6.62 5.88
C TRP A 459 -4.55 7.15 5.93
N SER A 460 -4.85 8.13 6.79
CA SER A 460 -6.21 8.69 6.90
C SER A 460 -6.75 9.27 5.57
N HIS A 461 -5.85 9.77 4.70
CA HIS A 461 -6.20 10.39 3.42
C HIS A 461 -6.34 9.40 2.25
N ILE A 462 -6.04 8.11 2.44
CA ILE A 462 -6.28 7.07 1.43
C ILE A 462 -7.79 6.76 1.34
N ASN A 463 -8.30 6.49 0.13
CA ASN A 463 -9.69 6.11 -0.06
C ASN A 463 -9.98 4.70 0.49
N ARG A 464 -11.25 4.41 0.74
CA ARG A 464 -11.66 3.15 1.38
C ARG A 464 -11.29 1.90 0.56
N PRO A 465 -11.52 1.84 -0.77
CA PRO A 465 -11.16 0.65 -1.56
C PRO A 465 -9.68 0.26 -1.45
N LEU A 466 -8.76 1.25 -1.55
CA LEU A 466 -7.32 0.97 -1.40
C LEU A 466 -6.99 0.46 0.01
N LYS A 467 -7.58 1.04 1.06
CA LYS A 467 -7.38 0.57 2.44
C LYS A 467 -7.82 -0.88 2.62
N GLU A 468 -8.99 -1.25 2.09
CA GLU A 468 -9.52 -2.61 2.16
C GLU A 468 -8.59 -3.61 1.46
N ARG A 469 -8.03 -3.25 0.30
CA ARG A 469 -7.07 -4.11 -0.42
C ARG A 469 -5.73 -4.26 0.27
N PHE A 470 -5.17 -3.17 0.82
CA PHE A 470 -3.95 -3.27 1.64
C PHE A 470 -4.19 -4.12 2.88
N PHE A 471 -5.32 -3.92 3.55
CA PHE A 471 -5.69 -4.71 4.72
C PHE A 471 -5.81 -6.20 4.37
N ARG A 472 -6.54 -6.56 3.31
CA ARG A 472 -6.64 -7.95 2.84
C ARG A 472 -5.27 -8.54 2.50
N THR A 473 -4.37 -7.76 1.91
CA THR A 473 -3.06 -8.26 1.47
C THR A 473 -2.08 -8.48 2.63
N PHE A 474 -2.10 -7.60 3.64
CA PHE A 474 -1.07 -7.59 4.70
C PHE A 474 -1.54 -8.09 6.06
N HIS A 475 -2.85 -8.07 6.32
CA HIS A 475 -3.38 -8.55 7.59
C HIS A 475 -3.53 -10.07 7.56
N GLU A 476 -3.15 -10.75 8.64
CA GLU A 476 -3.20 -12.22 8.77
C GLU A 476 -4.54 -12.84 8.36
N SER A 477 -5.64 -12.14 8.64
CA SER A 477 -7.01 -12.60 8.31
C SER A 477 -7.30 -12.68 6.81
N GLY A 478 -6.49 -12.00 5.98
CA GLY A 478 -6.64 -11.98 4.53
C GLY A 478 -5.66 -12.89 3.79
N PHE A 479 -4.76 -13.59 4.48
CA PHE A 479 -3.73 -14.43 3.83
C PHE A 479 -4.30 -15.63 3.04
N GLN A 480 -5.54 -16.03 3.31
CA GLN A 480 -6.25 -17.07 2.56
C GLN A 480 -7.01 -16.52 1.34
N ASP A 481 -7.20 -15.20 1.26
CA ASP A 481 -7.85 -14.57 0.12
C ASP A 481 -6.83 -14.44 -1.04
N PRO A 482 -7.26 -14.57 -2.32
CA PRO A 482 -6.43 -14.21 -3.46
C PRO A 482 -5.92 -12.77 -3.35
N ARG A 483 -4.64 -12.54 -3.64
CA ARG A 483 -4.07 -11.19 -3.59
C ARG A 483 -4.65 -10.34 -4.72
N THR A 484 -4.73 -9.03 -4.48
CA THR A 484 -5.25 -8.09 -5.47
C THR A 484 -4.36 -8.07 -6.72
N THR A 485 -4.98 -8.20 -7.88
CA THR A 485 -4.28 -8.20 -9.18
C THR A 485 -3.80 -6.80 -9.58
N ILE A 486 -2.81 -6.74 -10.49
CA ILE A 486 -2.32 -5.45 -11.03
C ILE A 486 -3.44 -4.65 -11.73
N ASP A 487 -4.35 -5.32 -12.44
CA ASP A 487 -5.48 -4.67 -13.10
C ASP A 487 -6.43 -3.99 -12.10
N GLU A 488 -6.72 -4.68 -10.99
CA GLU A 488 -7.54 -4.13 -9.90
C GLU A 488 -6.86 -2.96 -9.19
N TRP A 489 -5.58 -3.10 -8.84
CA TRP A 489 -4.80 -2.00 -8.28
C TRP A 489 -4.81 -0.79 -9.22
N LEU A 490 -4.55 -1.00 -10.51
CA LEU A 490 -4.52 0.08 -11.49
C LEU A 490 -5.87 0.79 -11.61
N ASN A 491 -6.99 0.06 -11.56
CA ASN A 491 -8.32 0.64 -11.57
C ASN A 491 -8.58 1.49 -10.33
N ASP A 492 -8.23 1.00 -9.15
CA ASP A 492 -8.42 1.72 -7.89
C ASP A 492 -7.54 2.95 -7.78
N PHE A 493 -6.27 2.86 -8.18
CA PHE A 493 -5.36 4.01 -8.23
C PHE A 493 -5.80 5.04 -9.27
N ARG A 494 -6.31 4.62 -10.44
CA ARG A 494 -6.88 5.54 -11.44
C ARG A 494 -8.14 6.23 -10.93
N PHE A 495 -9.00 5.49 -10.24
CA PHE A 495 -10.17 6.05 -9.58
C PHE A 495 -9.74 7.06 -8.50
N TYR A 496 -8.79 6.70 -7.66
CA TYR A 496 -8.27 7.58 -6.64
C TYR A 496 -7.64 8.85 -7.25
N ARG A 497 -6.89 8.71 -8.34
CA ARG A 497 -6.35 9.85 -9.10
C ARG A 497 -7.46 10.77 -9.63
N LYS A 498 -8.58 10.21 -10.13
CA LYS A 498 -9.73 11.00 -10.58
C LYS A 498 -10.35 11.78 -9.43
N VAL A 499 -10.51 11.13 -8.27
CA VAL A 499 -10.98 11.75 -7.04
C VAL A 499 -10.08 12.92 -6.63
N LEU A 500 -8.76 12.74 -6.62
CA LEU A 500 -7.79 13.80 -6.28
C LEU A 500 -7.79 14.98 -7.27
N LYS A 501 -8.11 14.73 -8.55
CA LYS A 501 -8.16 15.78 -9.59
C LYS A 501 -9.43 16.61 -9.56
N ASN A 502 -10.51 16.09 -8.99
CA ASN A 502 -11.78 16.77 -8.94
C ASN A 502 -12.18 16.96 -7.47
N PRO A 503 -12.01 18.18 -6.93
CA PRO A 503 -12.46 18.52 -5.57
C PRO A 503 -13.95 18.20 -5.33
N GLU A 504 -14.76 18.17 -6.38
CA GLU A 504 -16.18 17.80 -6.34
C GLU A 504 -16.43 16.27 -6.38
N MET A 505 -15.44 15.43 -6.74
CA MET A 505 -15.51 13.96 -6.64
C MET A 505 -14.83 13.41 -5.38
N THR A 506 -14.00 14.20 -4.70
CA THR A 506 -13.72 13.97 -3.27
C THR A 506 -14.99 14.01 -2.42
N PHE A 507 -16.10 14.46 -3.01
CA PHE A 507 -17.44 14.46 -2.46
C PHE A 507 -18.26 13.28 -3.00
N THR A 508 -18.42 12.24 -2.18
CA THR A 508 -19.47 11.22 -2.35
C THR A 508 -20.10 10.98 -0.98
N GLY A 509 -21.09 11.81 -0.66
CA GLY A 509 -21.91 11.68 0.55
C GLY A 509 -22.81 12.91 0.75
N PRO A 510 -23.96 12.79 1.40
CA PRO A 510 -24.98 13.85 1.51
C PRO A 510 -24.60 15.03 2.42
N ARG A 511 -23.30 15.26 2.72
CA ARG A 511 -22.82 16.28 3.66
C ARG A 511 -21.51 16.92 3.18
N MET A 512 -21.39 18.24 3.34
CA MET A 512 -20.15 19.01 3.10
C MET A 512 -18.92 18.34 3.77
N GLN A 513 -17.89 18.08 2.97
CA GLN A 513 -16.60 17.53 3.37
C GLN A 513 -15.54 18.64 3.27
N TYR A 514 -14.79 18.91 4.33
CA TYR A 514 -13.65 19.84 4.30
C TYR A 514 -12.34 19.04 4.32
N GLY A 515 -11.36 19.39 3.46
CA GLY A 515 -9.95 19.06 3.65
C GLY A 515 -9.47 17.73 3.07
N PHE A 516 -9.51 17.56 1.74
CA PHE A 516 -8.55 16.64 1.09
C PHE A 516 -7.22 17.39 0.97
N ASP A 517 -6.31 17.15 1.91
CA ASP A 517 -4.98 17.72 1.82
C ASP A 517 -4.19 16.98 0.73
N LEU A 518 -3.85 17.68 -0.36
CA LEU A 518 -3.00 17.15 -1.41
C LEU A 518 -1.56 17.02 -0.94
N MET A 519 -1.18 17.61 0.19
CA MET A 519 0.15 17.44 0.76
C MET A 519 0.47 15.95 0.97
N ILE A 520 1.71 15.61 0.66
CA ILE A 520 2.22 14.26 0.83
C ILE A 520 2.21 13.85 2.31
N PHE A 521 2.55 14.81 3.19
CA PHE A 521 2.48 14.67 4.64
C PHE A 521 1.41 15.64 5.19
N PRO A 522 0.14 15.23 5.28
CA PRO A 522 -0.90 16.06 5.88
C PRO A 522 -0.61 16.30 7.36
N HIS A 523 -0.93 17.50 7.84
CA HIS A 523 -0.69 17.91 9.23
C HIS A 523 -1.84 17.53 10.18
N ASN A 524 -2.98 17.11 9.62
CA ASN A 524 -4.20 16.78 10.35
C ASN A 524 -4.77 15.45 9.85
N ARG A 525 -5.67 14.83 10.62
CA ARG A 525 -6.46 13.70 10.09
C ARG A 525 -7.45 14.17 9.03
N ARG A 526 -7.72 13.30 8.05
CA ARG A 526 -8.85 13.49 7.14
C ARG A 526 -10.14 13.62 7.96
N ARG A 527 -10.87 14.73 7.80
CA ARG A 527 -12.15 14.97 8.49
C ARG A 527 -13.31 14.39 7.69
N VAL A 528 -14.18 13.62 8.36
CA VAL A 528 -15.44 13.10 7.82
C VAL A 528 -16.57 13.61 8.71
N ARG A 529 -17.54 14.38 8.19
CA ARG A 529 -18.56 15.06 9.02
C ARG A 529 -19.60 14.08 9.57
N GLY A 530 -19.48 13.69 10.84
CA GLY A 530 -20.49 12.90 11.55
C GLY A 530 -19.97 11.70 12.35
N GLU A 531 -18.67 11.37 12.26
CA GLU A 531 -18.03 10.44 13.18
C GLU A 531 -17.45 11.22 14.36
N ALA A 532 -18.12 11.13 15.51
CA ALA A 532 -17.53 11.54 16.77
C ALA A 532 -16.47 10.49 17.17
N HIS A 533 -15.23 10.65 16.71
CA HIS A 533 -14.12 10.17 17.52
C HIS A 533 -14.00 11.08 18.75
N PRO A 534 -13.62 10.55 19.94
CA PRO A 534 -13.73 11.26 21.21
C PRO A 534 -12.89 12.55 21.32
N SER A 535 -12.03 12.85 20.35
CA SER A 535 -11.37 14.16 20.21
C SER A 535 -12.26 15.17 19.46
N ASN A 536 -13.54 15.23 19.82
CA ASN A 536 -14.53 16.09 19.19
C ASN A 536 -14.46 17.49 19.81
N ARG A 537 -13.52 18.31 19.34
CA ARG A 537 -13.54 19.78 19.42
C ARG A 537 -12.57 20.28 18.37
N PHE A 538 -12.91 21.34 17.63
CA PHE A 538 -11.86 22.18 17.08
C PHE A 538 -10.88 22.45 18.22
N ARG A 539 -9.59 22.13 18.05
CA ARG A 539 -8.61 22.69 18.96
C ARG A 539 -8.73 24.21 18.82
N THR A 540 -9.26 24.85 19.86
CA THR A 540 -9.51 26.29 19.91
C THR A 540 -8.22 27.09 20.08
N ASP A 541 -7.09 26.41 20.19
CA ASP A 541 -5.76 26.98 20.37
C ASP A 541 -5.01 27.24 19.05
N GLY A 542 -5.62 26.95 17.90
CA GLY A 542 -5.02 27.18 16.58
C GLY A 542 -3.91 26.18 16.17
N LYS A 543 -3.63 25.14 16.97
CA LYS A 543 -2.59 24.14 16.69
C LYS A 543 -3.10 23.00 15.81
N THR A 544 -2.23 22.47 14.94
CA THR A 544 -2.47 21.26 14.13
C THR A 544 -2.47 19.99 15.00
N ASP A 545 -3.08 18.90 14.51
CA ASP A 545 -3.06 17.60 15.21
C ASP A 545 -1.62 17.09 15.40
N LEU A 546 -0.71 17.39 14.46
CA LEU A 546 0.72 17.05 14.58
C LEU A 546 1.40 17.85 15.70
N GLN A 547 1.22 19.18 15.74
CA GLN A 547 1.80 20.04 16.80
C GLN A 547 1.32 19.63 18.19
N ALA A 548 0.03 19.30 18.30
CA ALA A 548 -0.58 18.75 19.51
C ALA A 548 0.08 17.45 20.00
N GLN A 549 0.42 16.55 19.07
CA GLN A 549 1.10 15.29 19.39
C GLN A 549 2.56 15.51 19.77
N MET A 550 3.28 16.41 19.08
CA MET A 550 4.65 16.76 19.43
C MET A 550 4.73 17.35 20.83
N GLU A 551 3.85 18.30 21.16
CA GLU A 551 3.74 18.88 22.50
C GLU A 551 3.37 17.82 23.55
N LYS A 552 2.48 16.87 23.20
CA LYS A 552 2.16 15.75 24.10
C LYS A 552 3.39 14.86 24.37
N LEU A 553 4.15 14.50 23.32
CA LEU A 553 5.37 13.71 23.43
C LEU A 553 6.46 14.46 24.22
N GLU A 554 6.62 15.76 23.99
CA GLU A 554 7.53 16.63 24.75
C GLU A 554 7.14 16.69 26.23
N ASN A 555 5.85 16.84 26.53
CA ASN A 555 5.33 16.83 27.90
C ASN A 555 5.47 15.45 28.56
N GLU A 556 5.26 14.36 27.84
CA GLU A 556 5.48 13.00 28.34
C GLU A 556 6.96 12.72 28.59
N MET A 557 7.86 13.16 27.69
CA MET A 557 9.30 13.12 27.90
C MET A 557 9.73 13.96 29.10
N PHE A 558 9.17 15.17 29.26
CA PHE A 558 9.45 16.05 30.39
C PHE A 558 8.93 15.47 31.71
N ALA A 559 7.74 14.86 31.71
CA ALA A 559 7.17 14.15 32.86
C ALA A 559 8.02 12.93 33.26
N LEU A 560 8.51 12.17 32.29
CA LEU A 560 9.49 11.10 32.53
C LEU A 560 10.76 11.66 33.16
N PHE A 561 11.32 12.74 32.60
CA PHE A 561 12.54 13.39 33.10
C PHE A 561 12.40 13.93 34.53
N THR A 562 11.22 14.45 34.88
CA THR A 562 10.91 14.93 36.23
C THR A 562 10.58 13.79 37.21
N SER A 563 10.06 12.65 36.73
CA SER A 563 9.83 11.46 37.57
C SER A 563 11.11 10.75 38.03
N PHE A 564 12.25 11.03 37.39
CA PHE A 564 13.58 10.55 37.81
C PHE A 564 14.30 11.52 38.77
N GLN A 565 13.72 12.68 39.10
CA GLN A 565 14.25 13.55 40.14
C GLN A 565 13.76 13.05 41.50
N THR A 566 14.63 12.40 42.26
CA THR A 566 14.40 12.17 43.70
C THR A 566 14.22 13.52 44.41
N PRO A 567 13.35 13.63 45.43
CA PRO A 567 13.15 14.88 46.15
C PRO A 567 14.47 15.37 46.76
N PRO A 568 14.69 16.69 46.84
CA PRO A 568 15.91 17.23 47.40
C PRO A 568 16.06 16.80 48.85
N VAL A 569 17.19 16.17 49.17
CA VAL A 569 17.60 15.90 50.56
C VAL A 569 17.78 17.26 51.26
N PRO A 570 17.28 17.45 52.50
CA PRO A 570 17.45 18.72 53.19
C PRO A 570 18.93 18.96 53.50
N GLU A 571 19.50 20.05 52.99
CA GLU A 571 20.85 20.48 53.36
C GLU A 571 20.87 20.96 54.84
N PRO A 572 21.90 20.61 55.62
CA PRO A 572 22.05 21.12 56.99
C PRO A 572 22.40 22.62 56.98
N PRO A 573 22.03 23.38 58.04
CA PRO A 573 22.17 24.83 58.05
C PRO A 573 23.63 25.28 58.03
N ALA A 574 23.94 26.22 57.14
CA ALA A 574 25.26 26.85 57.03
C ALA A 574 25.53 27.82 58.20
N PRO A 575 26.78 27.94 58.68
CA PRO A 575 27.14 28.85 59.77
C PRO A 575 27.14 30.32 59.31
N PRO A 576 26.96 31.29 60.25
CA PRO A 576 26.76 32.69 59.92
C PRO A 576 28.05 33.36 59.42
N VAL A 577 27.98 34.02 58.27
CA VAL A 577 29.08 34.85 57.74
C VAL A 577 28.61 36.30 57.61
N THR A 578 29.28 37.18 58.34
CA THR A 578 29.11 38.64 58.35
C THR A 578 29.55 39.31 57.03
N PRO A 579 28.90 40.41 56.61
CA PRO A 579 29.08 41.01 55.29
C PRO A 579 30.39 41.82 55.17
N LYS A 580 31.12 41.64 54.07
CA LYS A 580 32.18 42.56 53.62
C LYS A 580 31.67 43.41 52.43
N PRO A 581 32.07 44.69 52.30
CA PRO A 581 31.55 45.59 51.27
C PRO A 581 32.12 45.28 49.88
N VAL A 582 31.29 45.49 48.86
CA VAL A 582 31.55 45.26 47.43
C VAL A 582 32.37 46.42 46.84
N PRO A 583 33.46 46.17 46.09
CA PRO A 583 34.15 47.22 45.33
C PRO A 583 33.44 47.53 43.99
N PRO A 584 33.52 48.78 43.47
CA PRO A 584 32.76 49.19 42.30
C PRO A 584 33.32 48.64 40.98
N VAL A 585 32.41 48.22 40.10
CA VAL A 585 32.69 47.73 38.75
C VAL A 585 33.02 48.90 37.83
N THR A 586 34.18 48.85 37.17
CA THR A 586 34.56 49.78 36.09
C THR A 586 34.53 49.04 34.75
N LEU A 587 33.70 49.53 33.81
CA LEU A 587 33.59 49.00 32.45
C LEU A 587 34.82 49.43 31.62
N LYS A 588 35.53 48.46 31.01
CA LYS A 588 36.58 48.72 30.02
C LYS A 588 36.02 48.59 28.59
N PRO A 589 36.41 49.47 27.64
CA PRO A 589 35.92 49.43 26.27
C PRO A 589 36.56 48.32 25.43
N VAL A 590 35.79 47.83 24.45
CA VAL A 590 36.15 46.77 23.49
C VAL A 590 37.10 47.29 22.40
N PRO A 591 38.20 46.59 22.07
CA PRO A 591 39.08 46.95 20.95
C PRO A 591 38.53 46.49 19.58
N PRO A 592 38.86 47.19 18.48
CA PRO A 592 38.27 46.96 17.16
C PRO A 592 38.82 45.72 16.46
N VAL A 593 37.93 45.04 15.73
CA VAL A 593 38.21 43.85 14.91
C VAL A 593 38.98 44.25 13.64
N THR A 594 40.12 43.61 13.40
CA THR A 594 40.86 43.66 12.13
C THR A 594 40.76 42.32 11.42
N LEU A 595 40.22 42.31 10.20
CA LEU A 595 40.14 41.12 9.33
C LEU A 595 41.52 40.85 8.71
N LYS A 596 42.05 39.63 8.89
CA LYS A 596 43.23 39.14 8.17
C LYS A 596 42.79 38.31 6.95
N PRO A 597 43.45 38.44 5.78
CA PRO A 597 43.16 37.64 4.59
C PRO A 597 43.74 36.22 4.69
N GLU A 598 43.02 35.24 4.15
CA GLU A 598 43.40 33.82 4.12
C GLU A 598 44.54 33.53 3.11
N PRO A 599 45.47 32.60 3.41
CA PRO A 599 46.49 32.15 2.47
C PRO A 599 45.96 31.07 1.51
N PRO A 600 46.55 30.94 0.29
CA PRO A 600 46.07 30.02 -0.74
C PRO A 600 46.36 28.55 -0.43
N VAL A 601 45.39 27.68 -0.75
CA VAL A 601 45.46 26.22 -0.59
C VAL A 601 46.37 25.61 -1.66
N THR A 602 47.41 24.90 -1.24
CA THR A 602 48.24 24.03 -2.09
C THR A 602 47.91 22.56 -1.79
N LEU A 603 47.49 21.81 -2.81
CA LEU A 603 47.21 20.37 -2.70
C LEU A 603 48.53 19.58 -2.68
N ARG A 604 48.74 18.75 -1.65
CA ARG A 604 49.84 17.77 -1.60
C ARG A 604 49.35 16.40 -2.10
N PRO A 605 50.17 15.64 -2.87
CA PRO A 605 49.82 14.30 -3.33
C PRO A 605 49.94 13.27 -2.20
N VAL A 606 49.03 12.28 -2.21
CA VAL A 606 48.96 11.18 -1.23
C VAL A 606 49.90 10.03 -1.66
N PRO A 607 50.74 9.46 -0.78
CA PRO A 607 51.59 8.31 -1.11
C PRO A 607 50.82 6.97 -1.13
N PRO A 608 51.31 5.96 -1.86
CA PRO A 608 50.59 4.70 -2.07
C PRO A 608 50.59 3.79 -0.83
N VAL A 609 49.44 3.17 -0.55
CA VAL A 609 49.25 2.20 0.53
C VAL A 609 49.68 0.81 0.08
N THR A 610 50.64 0.21 0.77
CA THR A 610 51.04 -1.20 0.60
C THR A 610 50.32 -2.07 1.64
N LEU A 611 49.55 -3.06 1.20
CA LEU A 611 48.89 -4.03 2.08
C LEU A 611 49.85 -5.16 2.45
N LYS A 612 50.01 -5.44 3.76
CA LYS A 612 50.68 -6.66 4.25
C LYS A 612 49.66 -7.79 4.46
N PRO A 613 50.00 -9.05 4.15
CA PRO A 613 49.10 -10.18 4.35
C PRO A 613 49.04 -10.64 5.82
N VAL A 614 47.86 -11.05 6.24
CA VAL A 614 47.56 -11.59 7.59
C VAL A 614 47.72 -13.12 7.58
N PRO A 615 48.39 -13.74 8.58
CA PRO A 615 48.54 -15.20 8.65
C PRO A 615 47.26 -15.91 9.16
N PRO A 616 47.08 -17.20 8.85
CA PRO A 616 45.84 -17.92 9.10
C PRO A 616 45.64 -18.27 10.58
N VAL A 617 44.41 -18.11 11.08
CA VAL A 617 44.01 -18.50 12.44
C VAL A 617 43.57 -19.96 12.44
N THR A 618 44.23 -20.78 13.25
CA THR A 618 43.84 -22.17 13.55
C THR A 618 42.93 -22.18 14.77
N LEU A 619 41.73 -22.74 14.67
CA LEU A 619 40.79 -22.90 15.79
C LEU A 619 41.13 -24.16 16.60
N LYS A 620 41.25 -24.03 17.93
CA LYS A 620 41.29 -25.18 18.86
C LYS A 620 39.88 -25.44 19.43
N PRO A 621 39.48 -26.72 19.60
CA PRO A 621 38.12 -27.07 20.00
C PRO A 621 38.01 -27.30 21.52
N GLU A 622 37.79 -26.24 22.32
CA GLU A 622 37.45 -26.41 23.75
C GLU A 622 36.32 -25.51 24.29
N ASP A 623 35.75 -24.58 23.51
CA ASP A 623 34.69 -23.68 24.03
C ASP A 623 33.24 -24.11 23.77
N LEU A 624 33.01 -25.37 23.36
CA LEU A 624 31.65 -25.93 23.31
C LEU A 624 31.23 -26.45 24.70
N ARG A 625 30.84 -25.55 25.59
CA ARG A 625 29.97 -25.87 26.73
C ARG A 625 28.81 -24.88 26.82
N ILE A 626 27.63 -25.42 26.55
CA ILE A 626 26.32 -24.81 26.81
C ILE A 626 26.11 -24.70 28.32
N PRO A 627 25.69 -23.54 28.87
CA PRO A 627 25.03 -23.50 30.18
C PRO A 627 23.51 -23.40 30.03
N GLN A 628 22.83 -24.27 30.78
CA GLN A 628 21.39 -24.23 31.11
C GLN A 628 21.02 -22.99 31.96
N PRO A 629 19.73 -22.60 32.03
CA PRO A 629 19.30 -21.29 32.49
C PRO A 629 19.17 -21.23 34.01
N THR A 630 19.66 -20.14 34.63
CA THR A 630 19.29 -19.78 36.01
C THR A 630 18.97 -18.29 36.15
N SER A 631 17.75 -18.07 36.64
CA SER A 631 17.19 -16.95 37.42
C SER A 631 17.84 -15.54 37.40
N ARG A 632 16.99 -14.57 37.01
CA ARG A 632 16.79 -13.20 37.55
C ARG A 632 18.05 -12.37 37.87
N GLY A 633 18.26 -11.31 37.08
CA GLY A 633 19.05 -10.15 37.46
C GLY A 633 19.10 -9.09 36.35
N ASN A 634 18.68 -7.87 36.67
CA ASN A 634 18.61 -6.70 35.77
C ASN A 634 19.95 -6.39 35.09
N ILE A 635 19.95 -6.24 33.76
CA ILE A 635 21.01 -5.57 32.99
C ILE A 635 20.34 -4.56 32.06
N PHE A 636 19.87 -3.46 32.64
CA PHE A 636 19.49 -2.24 31.92
C PHE A 636 19.92 -1.06 32.80
N SER A 637 21.19 -0.65 32.67
CA SER A 637 21.65 0.66 33.14
C SER A 637 22.74 1.27 32.27
N ASP A 638 23.54 0.47 31.56
CA ASP A 638 24.80 1.02 31.02
C ASP A 638 24.78 1.42 29.54
N ALA A 639 23.69 1.15 28.80
CA ALA A 639 23.55 1.58 27.40
C ALA A 639 22.90 2.98 27.24
N ALA A 640 22.22 3.49 28.27
CA ALA A 640 21.51 4.77 28.22
C ALA A 640 22.45 5.98 28.44
N GLN A 641 23.57 5.78 29.14
CA GLN A 641 24.51 6.86 29.46
C GLN A 641 25.38 7.29 28.26
N TYR A 642 25.55 6.42 27.25
CA TYR A 642 26.40 6.71 26.09
C TYR A 642 25.66 7.56 25.04
N VAL A 643 24.34 7.38 24.88
CA VAL A 643 23.53 8.12 23.90
C VAL A 643 23.25 9.56 24.37
N GLN A 644 23.14 9.81 25.67
CA GLN A 644 22.92 11.15 26.21
C GLN A 644 24.14 12.08 26.05
N ASN A 645 25.37 11.55 25.99
CA ASN A 645 26.58 12.35 25.87
C ASN A 645 26.89 12.78 24.42
N CYS A 646 26.33 12.12 23.41
CA CYS A 646 26.52 12.51 22.01
C CYS A 646 25.64 13.68 21.56
N CYS A 647 24.50 13.94 22.22
CA CYS A 647 23.56 14.98 21.80
C CYS A 647 23.85 16.39 22.37
N ARG A 648 24.86 16.56 23.24
CA ARG A 648 25.24 17.89 23.79
C ARG A 648 26.32 18.65 23.01
N ARG A 649 26.72 18.16 21.83
CA ARG A 649 27.78 18.79 21.01
C ARG A 649 27.33 19.37 19.67
N PHE A 650 26.02 19.40 19.40
CA PHE A 650 25.46 20.05 18.21
C PHE A 650 24.15 20.75 18.57
N PHE A 651 24.23 21.78 19.41
CA PHE A 651 23.31 22.90 19.47
C PHE A 651 24.07 24.14 19.93
#